data_AF-A0A5S9II85-F1
#
_entry.id   AF-A0A5S9II85-F1
#
_cell.length_a   1.000
_cell.length_b   1.000
_cell.length_c   1.000
_cell.angle_alpha   90.00
_cell.angle_beta   90.00
_cell.angle_gamma   90.00
#
_symmetry.space_group_name_H-M   'P 1'
#
loop_
_entity.id
_entity.type
_entity.pdbx_description
1 polymer ?
#
loop_
_entity_poly.entity_id
_entity_poly.type
_entity_poly.pdbx_seq_one_letter_code
_entity_poly.pdbx_strand_id
1 'polypeptide(L)'
;MRYIFIVLLLAANVCGQVAANNTVFDSWYSGELFGAKAIAMHNVVRKTTYEGKEAYEVNVYYKMKIARGDDKFEMTTTENTLVYADLTPISTVSKSIEGAQKKIVTTTFSQGEVLRQTQIDDTVHKETLKTDKKIILDEAVYLYSLVKDKDLQKGATYEYFSLNDETIKIETNTLKILGKTAEGNWEVEITSTENSFAYTMFIDSKGEIAAITIPGMNVNAVRTTREQAEIFSEQLILDIMFPCNVILPEEEHVTQTELSINTHKLSLQNSEYQTVSKTEEGIRIVLHEHRPQVEENYTCSPQDSEKFSKYLKAQPLIQSNSPLIVNKATEIVSAKASTYTQVQELQKWVFEKIKKASTSTANASSIATLNAMAGDCTEHANLFCALARSLKIPTRVCGGLVYLDGEFGLHAWNEVYLGKWLVVDCALNRLGSNGKYIFFSYDYEKDDSDLIMNMMGSRPQIEIENVWHGDKKVNMRQFVKDNDKWQVVEDQKYQLRYEVNNLWSKNDYSSDEERIVQYTMNVNSAIIYSFFGCGDNELDILQPLIANHLGKNFSSWKEREVQDHTVGSLAGKLGVYDATLDGKKLTLEIFFAVHNKIMFNIRVIYLTAEKEKYREQLIKSMNSMKLNSDDNKTESPQDK
;
A
#
# COMPACT_ATOMS: atom_id res chain seq x y z
N MET A 1 -2.05 -7.61 -8.81
CA MET A 1 -2.87 -6.43 -9.20
C MET A 1 -3.47 -6.59 -10.59
N ARG A 2 -3.05 -7.59 -11.39
CA ARG A 2 -3.32 -7.68 -12.82
C ARG A 2 -4.79 -7.81 -13.26
N TYR A 3 -5.71 -8.32 -12.44
CA TYR A 3 -7.11 -8.48 -12.91
C TYR A 3 -7.95 -7.20 -12.91
N ILE A 4 -7.55 -6.18 -12.15
CA ILE A 4 -8.07 -4.82 -12.36
C ILE A 4 -7.52 -4.25 -13.69
N PHE A 5 -6.38 -4.78 -14.17
CA PHE A 5 -5.68 -4.35 -15.39
C PHE A 5 -6.17 -4.97 -16.70
N ILE A 6 -7.06 -5.99 -16.70
CA ILE A 6 -7.67 -6.59 -17.93
C ILE A 6 -8.74 -5.66 -18.57
N VAL A 7 -8.54 -4.35 -18.43
CA VAL A 7 -9.52 -3.28 -18.64
C VAL A 7 -8.84 -1.98 -19.15
N LEU A 8 -7.50 -1.92 -19.27
CA LEU A 8 -6.71 -0.69 -19.04
C LEU A 8 -5.57 -0.39 -20.07
N LEU A 9 -5.55 0.81 -20.72
CA LEU A 9 -4.43 1.44 -21.53
C LEU A 9 -4.64 2.28 -22.92
N LEU A 10 -5.09 3.56 -23.17
CA LEU A 10 -5.22 4.19 -24.59
C LEU A 10 -4.27 5.41 -24.79
N ALA A 11 -3.76 5.61 -26.02
CA ALA A 11 -4.28 6.63 -26.99
C ALA A 11 -3.24 7.49 -27.73
N ALA A 12 -3.42 7.64 -29.04
CA ALA A 12 -2.85 8.70 -29.91
C ALA A 12 -1.34 8.59 -30.25
N ASN A 13 -0.91 8.50 -31.52
CA ASN A 13 -1.64 8.54 -32.79
C ASN A 13 -0.99 7.62 -33.83
N VAL A 14 -1.81 6.91 -34.61
CA VAL A 14 -1.60 6.69 -36.04
C VAL A 14 -2.93 6.97 -36.73
N CYS A 15 -2.97 7.86 -37.71
CA CYS A 15 -4.22 8.30 -38.33
C CYS A 15 -4.55 7.45 -39.57
N GLY A 16 -5.67 6.73 -39.52
CA GLY A 16 -6.33 6.14 -40.68
C GLY A 16 -7.81 6.54 -40.67
N GLN A 17 -8.36 6.92 -41.82
CA GLN A 17 -9.77 7.33 -41.92
C GLN A 17 -10.68 6.09 -41.85
N VAL A 18 -11.48 5.97 -40.78
CA VAL A 18 -12.48 4.89 -40.62
C VAL A 18 -13.88 5.46 -40.86
N ALA A 19 -14.69 4.74 -41.65
CA ALA A 19 -16.06 5.13 -41.97
C ALA A 19 -17.04 4.82 -40.83
N ALA A 20 -18.05 5.66 -40.66
CA ALA A 20 -18.84 5.79 -39.43
C ALA A 20 -19.92 4.71 -39.19
N ASN A 21 -19.73 3.46 -39.66
CA ASN A 21 -20.76 2.41 -39.52
C ASN A 21 -20.22 0.98 -39.30
N ASN A 22 -19.00 0.86 -38.75
CA ASN A 22 -18.32 -0.43 -38.54
C ASN A 22 -18.31 -0.93 -37.08
N THR A 23 -19.01 -0.25 -36.17
CA THR A 23 -19.03 -0.60 -34.74
C THR A 23 -19.77 -1.93 -34.50
N VAL A 24 -19.14 -2.82 -33.73
CA VAL A 24 -19.67 -4.12 -33.31
C VAL A 24 -20.27 -4.02 -31.90
N PHE A 25 -19.51 -3.42 -30.98
CA PHE A 25 -19.87 -3.21 -29.58
C PHE A 25 -19.51 -1.78 -29.16
N ASP A 26 -20.31 -1.20 -28.27
CA ASP A 26 -20.11 0.13 -27.66
C ASP A 26 -20.83 0.13 -26.30
N SER A 27 -20.12 -0.26 -25.26
CA SER A 27 -20.71 -0.57 -23.94
C SER A 27 -19.95 0.09 -22.81
N TRP A 28 -20.69 0.71 -21.89
CA TRP A 28 -20.17 1.27 -20.64
C TRP A 28 -20.38 0.28 -19.48
N TYR A 29 -19.51 0.34 -18.47
CA TYR A 29 -19.60 -0.51 -17.28
C TYR A 29 -19.30 0.29 -16.01
N SER A 30 -20.07 0.04 -14.96
CA SER A 30 -19.79 0.52 -13.61
C SER A 30 -19.16 -0.62 -12.82
N GLY A 31 -18.03 -0.34 -12.16
CA GLY A 31 -17.26 -1.34 -11.43
C GLY A 31 -17.07 -0.99 -9.96
N GLU A 32 -17.22 -2.01 -9.13
CA GLU A 32 -16.99 -2.00 -7.70
C GLU A 32 -15.66 -2.69 -7.38
N LEU A 33 -14.92 -2.12 -6.44
CA LEU A 33 -13.69 -2.65 -5.85
C LEU A 33 -13.87 -2.63 -4.34
N PHE A 34 -13.71 -3.78 -3.68
CA PHE A 34 -14.01 -3.95 -2.24
C PHE A 34 -15.42 -3.47 -1.85
N GLY A 35 -16.40 -3.59 -2.76
CA GLY A 35 -17.79 -3.17 -2.56
C GLY A 35 -18.07 -1.66 -2.71
N ALA A 36 -17.10 -0.85 -3.13
CA ALA A 36 -17.29 0.58 -3.43
C ALA A 36 -17.11 0.87 -4.92
N LYS A 37 -17.93 1.76 -5.49
CA LYS A 37 -17.87 2.14 -6.91
C LYS A 37 -16.62 2.99 -7.18
N ALA A 38 -15.57 2.31 -7.62
CA ALA A 38 -14.25 2.89 -7.84
C ALA A 38 -13.83 2.87 -9.33
N ILE A 39 -14.61 2.20 -10.19
CA ILE A 39 -14.25 1.88 -11.56
C ILE A 39 -15.36 2.34 -12.53
N ALA A 40 -14.96 3.00 -13.61
CA ALA A 40 -15.77 3.18 -14.82
C ALA A 40 -15.05 2.54 -16.01
N MET A 41 -15.77 1.93 -16.94
CA MET A 41 -15.24 1.36 -18.19
C MET A 41 -16.09 1.77 -19.39
N HIS A 42 -15.50 1.76 -20.59
CA HIS A 42 -16.16 1.93 -21.88
C HIS A 42 -15.40 1.16 -22.98
N ASN A 43 -15.98 0.06 -23.45
CA ASN A 43 -15.39 -0.81 -24.47
C ASN A 43 -16.08 -0.57 -25.83
N VAL A 44 -15.31 -0.29 -26.87
CA VAL A 44 -15.76 -0.12 -28.25
C VAL A 44 -14.95 -1.00 -29.20
N VAL A 45 -15.66 -1.89 -29.91
CA VAL A 45 -15.06 -2.79 -30.91
C VAL A 45 -15.53 -2.37 -32.30
N ARG A 46 -14.62 -2.27 -33.27
CA ARG A 46 -14.91 -1.88 -34.66
C ARG A 46 -14.31 -2.89 -35.64
N LYS A 47 -15.05 -3.22 -36.70
CA LYS A 47 -14.48 -3.93 -37.86
C LYS A 47 -13.62 -2.98 -38.69
N THR A 48 -12.45 -3.44 -39.08
CA THR A 48 -11.49 -2.67 -39.87
C THR A 48 -10.72 -3.60 -40.82
N THR A 49 -9.78 -3.05 -41.58
CA THR A 49 -8.88 -3.84 -42.43
C THR A 49 -7.43 -3.44 -42.22
N TYR A 50 -6.56 -4.42 -42.02
CA TYR A 50 -5.11 -4.22 -41.93
C TYR A 50 -4.40 -5.08 -42.98
N GLU A 51 -3.47 -4.50 -43.74
CA GLU A 51 -2.79 -5.16 -44.87
C GLU A 51 -3.75 -5.85 -45.87
N GLY A 52 -4.95 -5.29 -46.06
CA GLY A 52 -5.99 -5.84 -46.95
C GLY A 52 -6.76 -7.05 -46.40
N LYS A 53 -6.55 -7.43 -45.14
CA LYS A 53 -7.27 -8.52 -44.44
C LYS A 53 -8.24 -7.93 -43.43
N GLU A 54 -9.32 -8.66 -43.11
CA GLU A 54 -10.26 -8.27 -42.04
C GLU A 54 -9.58 -8.29 -40.66
N ALA A 55 -9.88 -7.29 -39.86
CA ALA A 55 -9.31 -7.06 -38.53
C ALA A 55 -10.34 -6.42 -37.59
N TYR A 56 -10.08 -6.47 -36.28
CA TYR A 56 -10.84 -5.79 -35.24
C TYR A 56 -9.95 -4.79 -34.51
N GLU A 57 -10.46 -3.58 -34.36
CA GLU A 57 -9.92 -2.54 -33.46
C GLU A 57 -10.74 -2.59 -32.16
N VAL A 58 -10.06 -2.70 -31.03
CA VAL A 58 -10.64 -2.78 -29.68
C VAL A 58 -10.13 -1.59 -28.86
N ASN A 59 -11.05 -0.76 -28.37
CA ASN A 59 -10.79 0.47 -27.61
C ASN A 59 -11.44 0.29 -26.22
N VAL A 60 -10.74 0.43 -25.10
CA VAL A 60 -11.25 0.07 -23.77
C VAL A 60 -11.01 1.20 -22.77
N TYR A 61 -11.73 2.32 -22.89
CA TYR A 61 -11.63 3.40 -21.90
C TYR A 61 -11.93 2.93 -20.47
N TYR A 62 -11.23 3.50 -19.50
CA TYR A 62 -11.47 3.31 -18.07
C TYR A 62 -11.06 4.53 -17.22
N LYS A 63 -11.59 4.56 -16.01
CA LYS A 63 -11.18 5.47 -14.94
C LYS A 63 -11.27 4.79 -13.57
N MET A 64 -10.18 4.79 -12.81
CA MET A 64 -10.20 4.46 -11.37
C MET A 64 -10.31 5.74 -10.54
N LYS A 65 -11.04 5.68 -9.43
CA LYS A 65 -10.87 6.58 -8.30
C LYS A 65 -10.75 5.79 -6.99
N ILE A 66 -9.65 6.01 -6.30
CA ILE A 66 -9.38 5.50 -4.94
C ILE A 66 -8.77 6.63 -4.11
N ALA A 67 -8.64 6.42 -2.81
CA ALA A 67 -7.92 7.30 -1.90
C ALA A 67 -6.86 6.49 -1.13
N ARG A 68 -5.67 7.06 -0.95
CA ARG A 68 -4.64 6.54 -0.04
C ARG A 68 -4.48 7.54 1.09
N GLY A 69 -5.28 7.32 2.12
CA GLY A 69 -5.56 8.30 3.15
C GLY A 69 -6.35 9.49 2.62
N ASP A 70 -5.88 10.71 2.87
CA ASP A 70 -6.55 11.94 2.44
C ASP A 70 -6.39 12.21 0.93
N ASP A 71 -5.28 11.75 0.35
CA ASP A 71 -4.98 11.95 -1.06
C ASP A 71 -5.87 11.08 -1.97
N LYS A 72 -6.43 11.73 -2.99
CA LYS A 72 -7.29 11.09 -4.00
C LYS A 72 -6.45 10.74 -5.23
N PHE A 73 -6.29 9.44 -5.47
CA PHE A 73 -5.62 8.92 -6.65
C PHE A 73 -6.64 8.63 -7.74
N GLU A 74 -6.46 9.28 -8.89
CA GLU A 74 -7.22 9.03 -10.11
C GLU A 74 -6.28 8.49 -11.18
N MET A 75 -6.66 7.35 -11.77
CA MET A 75 -5.95 6.73 -12.89
C MET A 75 -6.87 6.76 -14.12
N THR A 76 -6.42 7.42 -15.20
CA THR A 76 -7.13 7.47 -16.50
C THR A 76 -6.30 6.80 -17.58
N THR A 77 -6.95 5.92 -18.33
CA THR A 77 -6.36 4.62 -18.65
C THR A 77 -7.37 3.80 -19.44
N THR A 78 -7.00 3.11 -20.51
CA THR A 78 -7.90 3.05 -21.67
C THR A 78 -7.64 1.98 -22.85
N GLU A 79 -7.49 0.63 -22.76
CA GLU A 79 -6.69 -0.19 -23.79
C GLU A 79 -6.97 -0.02 -25.32
N ASN A 80 -5.94 0.02 -26.18
CA ASN A 80 -5.98 0.30 -27.63
C ASN A 80 -5.34 -0.82 -28.49
N THR A 81 -6.12 -1.85 -28.83
CA THR A 81 -5.65 -3.13 -29.39
C THR A 81 -6.11 -3.35 -30.85
N LEU A 82 -5.22 -3.86 -31.71
CA LEU A 82 -5.50 -4.26 -33.09
C LEU A 82 -5.17 -5.74 -33.32
N VAL A 83 -6.17 -6.52 -33.74
CA VAL A 83 -6.05 -7.97 -34.02
C VAL A 83 -6.62 -8.30 -35.40
N TYR A 84 -6.07 -9.32 -36.06
CA TYR A 84 -6.70 -9.92 -37.25
C TYR A 84 -8.01 -10.62 -36.88
N ALA A 85 -8.89 -10.83 -37.87
CA ALA A 85 -10.17 -11.50 -37.69
C ALA A 85 -10.09 -12.97 -37.20
N ASP A 86 -8.89 -13.54 -37.01
CA ASP A 86 -8.68 -14.86 -36.42
C ASP A 86 -8.10 -14.83 -34.98
N LEU A 87 -8.08 -13.64 -34.36
CA LEU A 87 -7.44 -13.25 -33.09
C LEU A 87 -5.90 -13.24 -33.07
N THR A 88 -5.22 -13.29 -34.22
CA THR A 88 -3.75 -13.04 -34.25
C THR A 88 -3.47 -11.55 -33.99
N PRO A 89 -2.65 -11.18 -32.99
CA PRO A 89 -2.38 -9.78 -32.68
C PRO A 89 -1.48 -9.10 -33.71
N ILE A 90 -1.64 -7.77 -33.81
CA ILE A 90 -0.86 -6.88 -34.67
C ILE A 90 -0.11 -5.86 -33.81
N SER A 91 -0.84 -5.17 -32.95
CA SER A 91 -0.27 -4.18 -32.01
C SER A 91 -1.20 -3.84 -30.84
N THR A 92 -0.62 -3.41 -29.73
CA THR A 92 -1.32 -2.66 -28.65
C THR A 92 -0.61 -1.31 -28.42
N VAL A 93 -1.37 -0.25 -28.11
CA VAL A 93 -0.82 1.11 -27.90
C VAL A 93 -1.37 1.72 -26.61
N SER A 94 -0.74 1.28 -25.54
CA SER A 94 -1.16 1.52 -24.17
C SER A 94 -0.76 2.90 -23.65
N LYS A 95 -1.61 3.67 -22.97
CA LYS A 95 -1.19 4.79 -22.08
C LYS A 95 -2.01 4.99 -20.79
N SER A 96 -1.32 5.20 -19.67
CA SER A 96 -1.90 5.62 -18.39
C SER A 96 -1.42 7.00 -17.97
N ILE A 97 -2.31 7.71 -17.28
CA ILE A 97 -2.03 8.93 -16.52
C ILE A 97 -2.38 8.62 -15.06
N GLU A 98 -1.38 8.74 -14.19
CA GLU A 98 -1.45 8.43 -12.76
C GLU A 98 -0.93 9.66 -12.01
N GLY A 99 -1.85 10.52 -11.57
CA GLY A 99 -1.52 11.85 -11.06
C GLY A 99 -0.78 12.69 -12.11
N ALA A 100 0.50 12.96 -11.85
CA ALA A 100 1.38 13.69 -12.77
C ALA A 100 2.15 12.76 -13.75
N GLN A 101 2.35 11.49 -13.39
CA GLN A 101 3.17 10.54 -14.15
C GLN A 101 2.44 10.06 -15.41
N LYS A 102 3.18 9.91 -16.52
CA LYS A 102 2.63 9.41 -17.79
C LYS A 102 3.41 8.20 -18.28
N LYS A 103 2.70 7.08 -18.45
CA LYS A 103 3.26 5.83 -18.97
C LYS A 103 2.65 5.51 -20.32
N ILE A 104 3.46 5.04 -21.26
CA ILE A 104 3.07 4.60 -22.60
C ILE A 104 3.71 3.22 -22.84
N VAL A 105 2.91 2.21 -23.19
CA VAL A 105 3.42 0.86 -23.54
C VAL A 105 2.95 0.49 -24.94
N THR A 106 3.85 0.53 -25.91
CA THR A 106 3.58 0.08 -27.28
C THR A 106 4.09 -1.34 -27.45
N THR A 107 3.23 -2.29 -27.83
CA THR A 107 3.63 -3.66 -28.18
C THR A 107 3.31 -3.94 -29.64
N THR A 108 4.26 -4.47 -30.41
CA THR A 108 4.07 -4.82 -31.84
C THR A 108 4.48 -6.26 -32.11
N PHE A 109 3.70 -6.95 -32.95
CA PHE A 109 3.82 -8.39 -33.20
C PHE A 109 4.22 -8.66 -34.65
N SER A 110 5.33 -9.36 -34.89
CA SER A 110 5.85 -9.61 -36.23
C SER A 110 6.63 -10.93 -36.32
N GLN A 111 6.15 -11.87 -37.13
CA GLN A 111 6.87 -13.08 -37.57
C GLN A 111 7.57 -13.90 -36.45
N GLY A 112 6.89 -14.10 -35.31
CA GLY A 112 7.44 -14.84 -34.16
C GLY A 112 8.34 -14.01 -33.23
N GLU A 113 8.38 -12.69 -33.43
CA GLU A 113 9.01 -11.72 -32.54
C GLU A 113 7.97 -10.72 -32.01
N VAL A 114 8.07 -10.38 -30.73
CA VAL A 114 7.27 -9.35 -30.08
C VAL A 114 8.22 -8.28 -29.56
N LEU A 115 7.98 -7.03 -29.94
CA LEU A 115 8.74 -5.87 -29.46
C LEU A 115 7.82 -5.03 -28.57
N ARG A 116 8.24 -4.79 -27.32
CA ARG A 116 7.58 -3.85 -26.40
C ARG A 116 8.47 -2.62 -26.17
N GLN A 117 7.85 -1.46 -26.07
CA GLN A 117 8.50 -0.20 -25.71
C GLN A 117 7.69 0.45 -24.60
N THR A 118 8.28 0.56 -23.41
CA THR A 118 7.67 1.13 -22.21
C THR A 118 8.33 2.49 -21.93
N GLN A 119 7.62 3.57 -22.24
CA GLN A 119 8.01 4.92 -21.89
C GLN A 119 7.36 5.31 -20.56
N ILE A 120 8.13 5.88 -19.63
CA ILE A 120 7.63 6.59 -18.45
C ILE A 120 8.28 7.97 -18.45
N ASP A 121 7.42 8.99 -18.50
CA ASP A 121 7.78 10.39 -18.73
C ASP A 121 8.71 10.51 -19.96
N ASP A 122 9.93 11.01 -19.82
CA ASP A 122 10.91 11.11 -20.93
C ASP A 122 11.80 9.86 -21.13
N THR A 123 11.68 8.83 -20.27
CA THR A 123 12.56 7.64 -20.33
C THR A 123 11.89 6.49 -21.08
N VAL A 124 12.58 5.91 -22.08
CA VAL A 124 12.08 4.77 -22.87
C VAL A 124 12.88 3.50 -22.58
N HIS A 125 12.21 2.47 -22.08
CA HIS A 125 12.68 1.09 -21.99
C HIS A 125 12.21 0.27 -23.20
N LYS A 126 12.97 -0.74 -23.64
CA LYS A 126 12.60 -1.61 -24.77
C LYS A 126 12.97 -3.07 -24.51
N GLU A 127 12.04 -3.97 -24.85
CA GLU A 127 12.14 -5.41 -24.60
C GLU A 127 11.73 -6.19 -25.85
N THR A 128 12.32 -7.37 -26.05
CA THR A 128 12.05 -8.21 -27.21
C THR A 128 11.94 -9.67 -26.79
N LEU A 129 10.82 -10.30 -27.15
CA LEU A 129 10.55 -11.72 -26.95
C LEU A 129 10.52 -12.43 -28.32
N LYS A 130 11.10 -13.63 -28.41
CA LYS A 130 10.94 -14.54 -29.55
C LYS A 130 10.11 -15.75 -29.14
N THR A 131 9.15 -16.13 -29.98
CA THR A 131 8.17 -17.17 -29.66
C THR A 131 7.59 -17.86 -30.90
N ASP A 132 7.35 -19.16 -30.79
CA ASP A 132 6.56 -19.97 -31.73
C ASP A 132 5.07 -19.99 -31.36
N LYS A 133 4.70 -19.54 -30.16
CA LYS A 133 3.34 -19.62 -29.63
C LYS A 133 2.43 -18.62 -30.32
N LYS A 134 1.24 -19.08 -30.71
CA LYS A 134 0.17 -18.17 -31.13
C LYS A 134 -0.38 -17.45 -29.90
N ILE A 135 0.04 -16.20 -29.74
CA ILE A 135 -0.51 -15.26 -28.77
C ILE A 135 -1.94 -14.88 -29.17
N ILE A 136 -2.81 -14.75 -28.17
CA ILE A 136 -4.10 -14.06 -28.19
C ILE A 136 -4.07 -13.03 -27.06
N LEU A 137 -4.56 -11.82 -27.31
CA LEU A 137 -4.62 -10.75 -26.31
C LEU A 137 -5.87 -10.89 -25.42
N ASP A 138 -5.72 -10.62 -24.13
CA ASP A 138 -6.80 -10.83 -23.15
C ASP A 138 -7.97 -9.86 -23.38
N GLU A 139 -7.70 -8.61 -23.79
CA GLU A 139 -8.74 -7.65 -24.21
C GLU A 139 -9.47 -8.03 -25.52
N ALA A 140 -9.01 -9.07 -26.22
CA ALA A 140 -9.66 -9.61 -27.41
C ALA A 140 -10.30 -11.00 -27.17
N VAL A 141 -10.17 -11.60 -25.98
CA VAL A 141 -10.52 -13.01 -25.76
C VAL A 141 -12.03 -13.28 -25.84
N TYR A 142 -12.89 -12.34 -25.43
CA TYR A 142 -14.36 -12.49 -25.54
C TYR A 142 -14.85 -12.55 -27.00
N LEU A 143 -14.09 -11.97 -27.93
CA LEU A 143 -14.33 -12.06 -29.38
C LEU A 143 -14.15 -13.49 -29.93
N TYR A 144 -13.64 -14.44 -29.15
CA TYR A 144 -13.54 -15.86 -29.54
C TYR A 144 -14.90 -16.43 -30.00
N SER A 145 -15.99 -16.00 -29.36
CA SER A 145 -17.37 -16.33 -29.73
C SER A 145 -17.72 -15.90 -31.16
N LEU A 146 -17.40 -14.65 -31.52
CA LEU A 146 -17.62 -14.08 -32.86
C LEU A 146 -16.66 -14.65 -33.92
N VAL A 147 -15.43 -14.95 -33.54
CA VAL A 147 -14.33 -15.26 -34.47
C VAL A 147 -14.23 -16.75 -34.82
N LYS A 148 -14.62 -17.65 -33.93
CA LYS A 148 -14.44 -19.09 -34.16
C LYS A 148 -15.67 -19.80 -34.74
N ASP A 149 -16.76 -19.08 -34.98
CA ASP A 149 -18.02 -19.60 -35.52
C ASP A 149 -18.50 -20.85 -34.75
N LYS A 150 -18.35 -20.77 -33.42
CA LYS A 150 -18.64 -21.85 -32.47
C LYS A 150 -19.80 -21.44 -31.58
N ASP A 151 -20.86 -22.25 -31.60
CA ASP A 151 -21.73 -22.38 -30.44
C ASP A 151 -20.87 -22.68 -29.21
N LEU A 152 -20.93 -21.79 -28.22
CA LEU A 152 -20.31 -22.01 -26.92
C LEU A 152 -20.97 -23.25 -26.28
N GLN A 153 -20.18 -24.18 -25.77
CA GLN A 153 -20.67 -25.45 -25.22
C GLN A 153 -20.35 -25.55 -23.73
N LYS A 154 -21.34 -25.89 -22.91
CA LYS A 154 -21.15 -26.08 -21.47
C LYS A 154 -20.13 -27.20 -21.20
N GLY A 155 -19.12 -26.88 -20.39
CA GLY A 155 -18.02 -27.78 -20.05
C GLY A 155 -16.88 -27.81 -21.08
N ALA A 156 -16.96 -27.06 -22.17
CA ALA A 156 -15.84 -26.93 -23.11
C ALA A 156 -14.74 -26.03 -22.52
N THR A 157 -13.49 -26.42 -22.80
CA THR A 157 -12.28 -25.78 -22.31
C THR A 157 -11.33 -25.53 -23.48
N TYR A 158 -10.69 -24.36 -23.51
CA TYR A 158 -9.70 -23.97 -24.51
C TYR A 158 -8.48 -23.35 -23.85
N GLU A 159 -7.30 -23.90 -24.12
CA GLU A 159 -6.04 -23.26 -23.76
C GLU A 159 -5.67 -22.20 -24.81
N TYR A 160 -5.11 -21.07 -24.34
CA TYR A 160 -4.51 -20.05 -25.19
C TYR A 160 -3.28 -19.43 -24.51
N PHE A 161 -2.41 -18.81 -25.30
CA PHE A 161 -1.26 -18.08 -24.78
C PHE A 161 -1.55 -16.58 -24.83
N SER A 162 -1.30 -15.84 -23.74
CA SER A 162 -1.27 -14.37 -23.77
C SER A 162 0.11 -13.85 -23.36
N LEU A 163 0.25 -12.53 -23.21
CA LEU A 163 1.45 -11.91 -22.66
C LEU A 163 1.17 -11.32 -21.29
N ASN A 164 2.23 -11.26 -20.48
CA ASN A 164 2.25 -10.49 -19.25
C ASN A 164 2.57 -9.02 -19.55
N ASP A 165 1.73 -8.10 -19.10
CA ASP A 165 1.79 -6.67 -19.47
C ASP A 165 2.88 -5.88 -18.74
N GLU A 166 3.39 -6.44 -17.64
CA GLU A 166 4.48 -5.88 -16.85
C GLU A 166 5.86 -6.39 -17.34
N THR A 167 5.96 -7.62 -17.86
CA THR A 167 7.24 -8.33 -18.05
C THR A 167 7.46 -9.00 -19.42
N ILE A 168 6.60 -8.76 -20.41
CA ILE A 168 6.56 -9.35 -21.77
C ILE A 168 6.58 -10.90 -21.84
N LYS A 169 6.57 -11.62 -20.72
CA LYS A 169 6.54 -13.09 -20.65
C LYS A 169 5.29 -13.66 -21.31
N ILE A 170 5.40 -14.88 -21.84
CA ILE A 170 4.25 -15.66 -22.30
C ILE A 170 3.57 -16.31 -21.11
N GLU A 171 2.25 -16.32 -21.09
CA GLU A 171 1.45 -17.03 -20.09
C GLU A 171 0.55 -18.06 -20.76
N THR A 172 0.17 -19.12 -20.03
CA THR A 172 -0.80 -20.11 -20.50
C THR A 172 -2.11 -19.93 -19.75
N ASN A 173 -3.18 -19.65 -20.47
CA ASN A 173 -4.50 -19.37 -19.92
C ASN A 173 -5.49 -20.45 -20.33
N THR A 174 -6.40 -20.79 -19.43
CA THR A 174 -7.47 -21.77 -19.63
C THR A 174 -8.81 -21.06 -19.61
N LEU A 175 -9.49 -20.99 -20.76
CA LEU A 175 -10.86 -20.50 -20.88
C LEU A 175 -11.83 -21.68 -20.78
N LYS A 176 -12.76 -21.64 -19.82
CA LYS A 176 -13.68 -22.73 -19.48
C LYS A 176 -15.13 -22.23 -19.40
N ILE A 177 -16.02 -22.84 -20.18
CA ILE A 177 -17.42 -22.43 -20.27
C ILE A 177 -18.23 -23.17 -19.20
N LEU A 178 -18.65 -22.47 -18.15
CA LEU A 178 -19.37 -23.05 -17.01
C LEU A 178 -20.83 -23.39 -17.34
N GLY A 179 -21.45 -22.61 -18.22
CA GLY A 179 -22.82 -22.82 -18.68
C GLY A 179 -23.51 -21.51 -19.04
N LYS A 180 -24.83 -21.44 -18.80
CA LYS A 180 -25.60 -20.21 -18.88
C LYS A 180 -26.17 -19.81 -17.52
N THR A 181 -26.22 -18.51 -17.26
CA THR A 181 -26.91 -17.91 -16.11
C THR A 181 -28.43 -17.97 -16.28
N ALA A 182 -29.17 -17.54 -15.25
CA ALA A 182 -30.63 -17.43 -15.31
C ALA A 182 -31.13 -16.43 -16.37
N GLU A 183 -30.36 -15.37 -16.67
CA GLU A 183 -30.65 -14.41 -17.75
C GLU A 183 -30.24 -14.95 -19.14
N GLY A 184 -29.61 -16.12 -19.21
CA GLY A 184 -29.19 -16.76 -20.46
C GLY A 184 -27.81 -16.33 -20.99
N ASN A 185 -27.06 -15.52 -20.23
CA ASN A 185 -25.67 -15.15 -20.51
C ASN A 185 -24.76 -16.37 -20.35
N TRP A 186 -23.77 -16.53 -21.23
CA TRP A 186 -22.71 -17.52 -21.10
C TRP A 186 -21.75 -17.13 -19.98
N GLU A 187 -21.57 -18.03 -19.01
CA GLU A 187 -20.61 -17.90 -17.93
C GLU A 187 -19.28 -18.52 -18.35
N VAL A 188 -18.22 -17.72 -18.39
CA VAL A 188 -16.89 -18.08 -18.88
C VAL A 188 -15.85 -17.78 -17.81
N GLU A 189 -15.34 -18.84 -17.19
CA GLU A 189 -14.22 -18.78 -16.25
C GLU A 189 -12.90 -18.76 -17.02
N ILE A 190 -11.98 -17.87 -16.66
CA ILE A 190 -10.62 -17.85 -17.18
C ILE A 190 -9.64 -17.92 -16.00
N THR A 191 -8.73 -18.89 -16.08
CA THR A 191 -7.59 -19.05 -15.17
C THR A 191 -6.28 -18.95 -15.95
N SER A 192 -5.19 -18.69 -15.25
CA SER A 192 -3.84 -18.64 -15.81
C SER A 192 -2.94 -19.59 -15.02
N THR A 193 -1.94 -20.20 -15.68
CA THR A 193 -0.83 -20.92 -14.99
C THR A 193 0.03 -19.99 -14.15
N GLU A 194 -0.15 -18.69 -14.33
CA GLU A 194 0.83 -17.66 -14.04
C GLU A 194 0.27 -16.58 -13.08
N ASN A 195 -1.05 -16.48 -12.89
CA ASN A 195 -1.67 -15.56 -11.91
C ASN A 195 -2.41 -16.33 -10.79
N SER A 196 -2.60 -15.66 -9.65
CA SER A 196 -3.17 -16.27 -8.43
C SER A 196 -4.70 -16.30 -8.36
N PHE A 197 -5.42 -15.77 -9.36
CA PHE A 197 -6.86 -15.58 -9.31
C PHE A 197 -7.57 -16.04 -10.58
N ALA A 198 -8.75 -16.63 -10.44
CA ALA A 198 -9.70 -16.79 -11.54
C ALA A 198 -10.49 -15.50 -11.75
N TYR A 199 -10.91 -15.25 -13.00
CA TYR A 199 -11.93 -14.26 -13.32
C TYR A 199 -13.05 -14.88 -14.16
N THR A 200 -14.27 -14.38 -13.99
CA THR A 200 -15.45 -14.85 -14.72
C THR A 200 -16.01 -13.72 -15.55
N MET A 201 -16.17 -13.94 -16.85
CA MET A 201 -16.93 -13.08 -17.74
C MET A 201 -18.31 -13.66 -17.99
N PHE A 202 -19.31 -12.79 -18.05
CA PHE A 202 -20.67 -13.13 -18.44
C PHE A 202 -20.93 -12.53 -19.82
N ILE A 203 -21.07 -13.35 -20.84
CA ILE A 203 -21.17 -12.94 -22.25
C ILE A 203 -22.60 -13.16 -22.74
N ASP A 204 -23.25 -12.13 -23.29
CA ASP A 204 -24.64 -12.22 -23.72
C ASP A 204 -24.83 -12.96 -25.07
N SER A 205 -26.07 -13.08 -25.53
CA SER A 205 -26.41 -13.78 -26.78
C SER A 205 -25.91 -13.10 -28.07
N LYS A 206 -25.29 -11.91 -27.98
CA LYS A 206 -24.63 -11.21 -29.10
C LYS A 206 -23.10 -11.34 -29.06
N GLY A 207 -22.53 -11.97 -28.03
CA GLY A 207 -21.09 -12.01 -27.80
C GLY A 207 -20.54 -10.79 -27.04
N GLU A 208 -21.39 -9.90 -26.51
CA GLU A 208 -20.97 -8.73 -25.74
C GLU A 208 -20.86 -9.06 -24.24
N ILE A 209 -19.92 -8.44 -23.53
CA ILE A 209 -19.79 -8.64 -22.07
C ILE A 209 -20.97 -7.96 -21.36
N ALA A 210 -21.71 -8.72 -20.56
CA ALA A 210 -22.72 -8.23 -19.63
C ALA A 210 -22.13 -7.88 -18.25
N ALA A 211 -21.17 -8.68 -17.77
CA ALA A 211 -20.47 -8.46 -16.50
C ALA A 211 -19.09 -9.15 -16.45
N ILE A 212 -18.24 -8.70 -15.53
CA ILE A 212 -16.93 -9.30 -15.19
C ILE A 212 -16.81 -9.36 -13.65
N THR A 213 -16.42 -10.50 -13.10
CA THR A 213 -16.20 -10.70 -11.66
C THR A 213 -14.84 -11.32 -11.40
N ILE A 214 -14.08 -10.75 -10.47
CA ILE A 214 -12.79 -11.30 -9.99
C ILE A 214 -12.88 -11.46 -8.46
N PRO A 215 -13.33 -12.62 -7.96
CA PRO A 215 -13.64 -12.78 -6.53
C PRO A 215 -12.44 -12.55 -5.62
N GLY A 216 -11.25 -13.02 -6.03
CA GLY A 216 -10.03 -12.93 -5.23
C GLY A 216 -9.47 -11.52 -5.07
N MET A 217 -9.86 -10.59 -5.96
CA MET A 217 -9.51 -9.16 -5.86
C MET A 217 -10.71 -8.30 -5.45
N ASN A 218 -11.86 -8.92 -5.12
CA ASN A 218 -13.11 -8.26 -4.76
C ASN A 218 -13.55 -7.20 -5.80
N VAL A 219 -13.51 -7.58 -7.08
CA VAL A 219 -13.93 -6.75 -8.22
C VAL A 219 -15.20 -7.30 -8.83
N ASN A 220 -16.18 -6.43 -9.09
CA ASN A 220 -17.37 -6.73 -9.90
C ASN A 220 -17.65 -5.55 -10.84
N ALA A 221 -17.74 -5.79 -12.15
CA ALA A 221 -18.10 -4.79 -13.14
C ALA A 221 -19.34 -5.24 -13.94
N VAL A 222 -20.29 -4.34 -14.15
CA VAL A 222 -21.58 -4.61 -14.82
C VAL A 222 -21.87 -3.59 -15.89
N ARG A 223 -22.34 -4.06 -17.06
CA ARG A 223 -22.70 -3.23 -18.22
C ARG A 223 -23.88 -2.31 -17.87
N THR A 224 -23.77 -1.02 -18.19
CA THR A 224 -24.76 0.02 -17.87
C THR A 224 -24.63 1.22 -18.81
N THR A 225 -25.31 2.33 -18.54
CA THR A 225 -25.18 3.60 -19.29
C THR A 225 -23.94 4.38 -18.88
N ARG A 226 -23.51 5.33 -19.71
CA ARG A 226 -22.37 6.21 -19.41
C ARG A 226 -22.57 6.98 -18.09
N GLU A 227 -23.75 7.54 -17.86
CA GLU A 227 -24.05 8.33 -16.67
C GLU A 227 -23.94 7.48 -15.39
N GLN A 228 -24.29 6.19 -15.46
CA GLN A 228 -24.17 5.27 -14.32
C GLN A 228 -22.75 4.71 -14.13
N ALA A 229 -21.99 4.58 -15.22
CA ALA A 229 -20.58 4.20 -15.17
C ALA A 229 -19.71 5.30 -14.53
N GLU A 230 -19.96 6.57 -14.86
CA GLU A 230 -19.19 7.71 -14.33
C GLU A 230 -19.57 8.14 -12.89
N ILE A 231 -20.49 7.41 -12.21
CA ILE A 231 -20.82 7.59 -10.79
C ILE A 231 -19.89 6.75 -9.91
N PHE A 232 -19.07 7.43 -9.11
CA PHE A 232 -18.15 6.85 -8.14
C PHE A 232 -18.66 7.05 -6.71
N SER A 233 -18.29 6.16 -5.79
CA SER A 233 -18.39 6.37 -4.35
C SER A 233 -17.47 7.53 -3.92
N GLU A 234 -17.83 8.26 -2.85
CA GLU A 234 -17.14 9.52 -2.49
C GLU A 234 -15.63 9.36 -2.27
N GLN A 235 -15.24 8.31 -1.54
CA GLN A 235 -13.86 7.81 -1.41
C GLN A 235 -13.89 6.28 -1.16
N LEU A 236 -13.20 5.50 -1.99
CA LEU A 236 -12.73 4.16 -1.60
C LEU A 236 -11.33 4.31 -1.01
N ILE A 237 -11.21 4.25 0.32
CA ILE A 237 -9.91 4.31 1.00
C ILE A 237 -9.28 2.93 0.95
N LEU A 238 -8.10 2.82 0.34
CA LEU A 238 -7.28 1.62 0.43
C LEU A 238 -6.53 1.63 1.76
N ASP A 239 -7.15 0.99 2.75
CA ASP A 239 -6.47 0.65 3.99
C ASP A 239 -5.48 -0.51 3.74
N ILE A 240 -4.21 -0.22 4.01
CA ILE A 240 -3.02 -1.05 3.73
C ILE A 240 -2.34 -1.58 5.00
N MET A 241 -2.99 -1.40 6.15
CA MET A 241 -2.53 -1.91 7.44
C MET A 241 -3.29 -3.18 7.84
N PHE A 242 -2.59 -4.10 8.49
CA PHE A 242 -3.13 -5.38 8.93
C PHE A 242 -2.89 -5.52 10.44
N PRO A 243 -3.91 -5.29 11.29
CA PRO A 243 -3.74 -5.32 12.73
C PRO A 243 -3.40 -6.72 13.23
N CYS A 244 -2.48 -6.78 14.20
CA CYS A 244 -2.14 -8.02 14.89
C CYS A 244 -2.70 -8.05 16.32
N ASN A 245 -2.41 -9.11 17.05
CA ASN A 245 -2.93 -9.39 18.39
C ASN A 245 -2.31 -8.57 19.54
N VAL A 246 -1.18 -7.87 19.33
CA VAL A 246 -0.39 -7.31 20.45
C VAL A 246 0.56 -6.18 20.01
N ILE A 247 0.81 -5.20 20.89
CA ILE A 247 1.95 -4.28 20.72
C ILE A 247 3.23 -4.97 21.20
N LEU A 248 4.26 -4.98 20.36
CA LEU A 248 5.57 -5.53 20.70
C LEU A 248 6.31 -4.65 21.72
N PRO A 249 6.67 -5.17 22.91
CA PRO A 249 7.53 -4.45 23.85
C PRO A 249 8.95 -4.33 23.29
N GLU A 250 9.58 -3.16 23.47
CA GLU A 250 10.92 -2.84 22.94
C GLU A 250 11.08 -3.23 21.46
N GLU A 251 10.13 -2.83 20.61
CA GLU A 251 10.02 -3.31 19.22
C GLU A 251 11.27 -3.08 18.34
N GLU A 252 12.17 -2.15 18.70
CA GLU A 252 13.44 -1.94 17.99
C GLU A 252 14.49 -3.01 18.31
N HIS A 253 14.40 -3.65 19.48
CA HIS A 253 15.32 -4.67 19.99
C HIS A 253 14.88 -6.11 19.69
N VAL A 254 13.81 -6.31 18.91
CA VAL A 254 13.26 -7.64 18.61
C VAL A 254 14.14 -8.39 17.60
N THR A 255 14.90 -9.37 18.08
CA THR A 255 15.87 -10.16 17.29
C THR A 255 15.23 -11.32 16.53
N GLN A 256 14.06 -11.81 16.98
CA GLN A 256 13.29 -12.84 16.28
C GLN A 256 11.79 -12.71 16.62
N THR A 257 10.92 -13.03 15.66
CA THR A 257 9.47 -13.11 15.83
C THR A 257 8.94 -14.43 15.26
N GLU A 258 8.11 -15.15 16.01
CA GLU A 258 7.27 -16.23 15.50
C GLU A 258 5.83 -15.72 15.39
N LEU A 259 5.23 -15.85 14.20
CA LEU A 259 3.85 -15.44 13.94
C LEU A 259 3.13 -16.41 13.00
N SER A 260 1.82 -16.33 12.97
CA SER A 260 0.96 -17.02 12.01
C SER A 260 0.04 -16.04 11.26
N ILE A 261 -0.36 -16.45 10.05
CA ILE A 261 -1.32 -15.73 9.22
C ILE A 261 -2.40 -16.73 8.78
N ASN A 262 -3.67 -16.45 9.08
CA ASN A 262 -4.78 -17.41 8.96
C ASN A 262 -5.32 -17.62 7.52
N THR A 263 -4.42 -17.71 6.53
CA THR A 263 -4.78 -17.89 5.12
C THR A 263 -3.85 -18.85 4.40
N HIS A 264 -4.43 -19.67 3.52
CA HIS A 264 -3.71 -20.57 2.60
C HIS A 264 -3.42 -19.93 1.23
N LYS A 265 -3.88 -18.69 1.00
CA LYS A 265 -3.82 -18.02 -0.31
C LYS A 265 -2.50 -17.30 -0.61
N LEU A 266 -1.66 -17.08 0.40
CA LEU A 266 -0.37 -16.41 0.22
C LEU A 266 0.71 -17.46 -0.11
N SER A 267 1.53 -17.17 -1.11
CA SER A 267 2.71 -17.98 -1.47
C SER A 267 3.99 -17.24 -1.10
N LEU A 268 4.29 -17.18 0.20
CA LEU A 268 5.46 -16.48 0.72
C LEU A 268 6.74 -17.32 0.58
N GLN A 269 7.84 -16.68 0.20
CA GLN A 269 9.13 -17.31 -0.03
C GLN A 269 10.04 -17.23 1.22
N ASN A 270 11.02 -18.14 1.33
CA ASN A 270 12.07 -18.04 2.34
C ASN A 270 13.10 -16.97 1.93
N SER A 271 13.70 -16.27 2.90
CA SER A 271 14.81 -15.32 2.70
C SER A 271 15.96 -15.61 3.68
N GLU A 272 17.03 -14.80 3.67
CA GLU A 272 18.10 -14.88 4.68
C GLU A 272 17.60 -14.55 6.11
N TYR A 273 16.40 -13.96 6.24
CA TYR A 273 15.79 -13.51 7.50
C TYR A 273 14.32 -13.94 7.68
N GLN A 274 13.80 -14.79 6.80
CA GLN A 274 12.43 -15.29 6.87
C GLN A 274 12.37 -16.79 6.58
N THR A 275 11.82 -17.56 7.52
CA THR A 275 11.43 -18.96 7.33
C THR A 275 9.90 -19.06 7.25
N VAL A 276 9.38 -19.69 6.20
CA VAL A 276 7.94 -19.87 5.94
C VAL A 276 7.59 -21.36 6.00
N SER A 277 6.47 -21.68 6.67
CA SER A 277 5.92 -23.03 6.76
C SER A 277 4.39 -23.01 6.65
N LYS A 278 3.79 -24.06 6.11
CA LYS A 278 2.32 -24.22 6.08
C LYS A 278 1.86 -25.03 7.29
N THR A 279 0.74 -24.63 7.88
CA THR A 279 0.06 -25.34 8.98
C THR A 279 -1.31 -25.84 8.49
N GLU A 280 -2.16 -26.37 9.37
CA GLU A 280 -3.57 -26.64 9.03
C GLU A 280 -4.40 -25.34 8.99
N GLU A 281 -4.08 -24.39 9.88
CA GLU A 281 -4.82 -23.14 10.07
C GLU A 281 -4.39 -22.01 9.10
N GLY A 282 -3.24 -22.15 8.43
CA GLY A 282 -2.74 -21.17 7.46
C GLY A 282 -1.23 -21.29 7.23
N ILE A 283 -0.52 -20.19 7.47
CA ILE A 283 0.93 -20.07 7.30
C ILE A 283 1.55 -19.67 8.63
N ARG A 284 2.68 -20.29 8.99
CA ARG A 284 3.52 -19.89 10.14
C ARG A 284 4.87 -19.38 9.63
N ILE A 285 5.27 -18.21 10.13
CA ILE A 285 6.46 -17.48 9.70
C ILE A 285 7.37 -17.26 10.91
N VAL A 286 8.68 -17.44 10.71
CA VAL A 286 9.72 -17.01 11.65
C VAL A 286 10.56 -15.93 10.99
N LEU A 287 10.57 -14.74 11.59
CA LEU A 287 11.35 -13.58 11.17
C LEU A 287 12.58 -13.44 12.05
N HIS A 288 13.73 -13.13 11.47
CA HIS A 288 15.00 -12.97 12.17
C HIS A 288 15.61 -11.59 11.92
N GLU A 289 16.49 -11.14 12.81
CA GLU A 289 17.33 -9.96 12.60
C GLU A 289 18.39 -10.20 11.50
N HIS A 290 18.45 -9.31 10.52
CA HIS A 290 19.42 -9.35 9.42
C HIS A 290 20.44 -8.21 9.55
N ARG A 291 21.55 -8.47 10.26
CA ARG A 291 22.71 -7.57 10.33
C ARG A 291 24.01 -8.28 9.90
N PRO A 292 24.10 -8.71 8.62
CA PRO A 292 25.27 -9.43 8.14
C PRO A 292 26.54 -8.58 8.20
N GLN A 293 27.65 -9.20 8.60
CA GLN A 293 28.98 -8.62 8.41
C GLN A 293 29.30 -8.58 6.92
N VAL A 294 29.40 -7.37 6.37
CA VAL A 294 29.60 -7.04 4.94
C VAL A 294 31.02 -6.55 4.65
N GLU A 295 31.39 -6.54 3.37
CA GLU A 295 32.65 -5.98 2.88
C GLU A 295 32.55 -4.46 2.74
N GLU A 296 33.20 -3.70 3.64
CA GLU A 296 33.16 -2.23 3.61
C GLU A 296 33.55 -1.62 2.25
N ASN A 297 34.60 -2.18 1.63
CA ASN A 297 35.18 -1.71 0.37
C ASN A 297 34.81 -2.63 -0.80
N TYR A 298 33.63 -3.27 -0.75
CA TYR A 298 33.12 -4.12 -1.82
C TYR A 298 33.22 -3.44 -3.19
N THR A 299 33.80 -4.13 -4.17
CA THR A 299 33.87 -3.65 -5.55
C THR A 299 33.22 -4.70 -6.44
N CYS A 300 32.23 -4.30 -7.25
CA CYS A 300 31.54 -5.22 -8.15
C CYS A 300 32.52 -5.83 -9.17
N SER A 301 32.87 -7.10 -8.96
CA SER A 301 33.75 -7.85 -9.86
C SER A 301 33.07 -8.09 -11.22
N PRO A 302 33.81 -8.46 -12.28
CA PRO A 302 33.19 -8.90 -13.54
C PRO A 302 32.21 -10.07 -13.35
N GLN A 303 32.53 -10.99 -12.43
CA GLN A 303 31.69 -12.13 -12.08
C GLN A 303 30.42 -11.71 -11.35
N ASP A 304 30.50 -10.77 -10.40
CA ASP A 304 29.32 -10.19 -9.73
C ASP A 304 28.48 -9.34 -10.69
N SER A 305 29.12 -8.67 -11.65
CA SER A 305 28.44 -7.89 -12.70
C SER A 305 27.58 -8.77 -13.61
N GLU A 306 28.04 -9.98 -13.92
CA GLU A 306 27.27 -11.01 -14.64
C GLU A 306 26.14 -11.59 -13.75
N LYS A 307 26.52 -12.15 -12.58
CA LYS A 307 25.65 -12.78 -11.58
C LYS A 307 24.50 -11.89 -11.11
N PHE A 308 24.76 -10.59 -10.94
CA PHE A 308 23.78 -9.59 -10.51
C PHE A 308 23.39 -8.62 -11.62
N SER A 309 23.58 -8.99 -12.90
CA SER A 309 23.27 -8.14 -14.05
C SER A 309 21.82 -7.64 -14.08
N LYS A 310 20.85 -8.35 -13.49
CA LYS A 310 19.48 -7.84 -13.21
C LYS A 310 19.54 -6.63 -12.27
N TYR A 311 20.13 -6.82 -11.09
CA TYR A 311 20.22 -5.84 -10.00
C TYR A 311 21.22 -4.70 -10.22
N LEU A 312 21.73 -4.56 -11.45
CA LEU A 312 22.59 -3.46 -11.92
C LEU A 312 21.98 -2.70 -13.11
N LYS A 313 20.98 -3.28 -13.79
CA LYS A 313 20.30 -2.66 -14.93
C LYS A 313 19.26 -1.64 -14.48
N ALA A 314 18.95 -0.71 -15.39
CA ALA A 314 17.80 0.18 -15.24
C ALA A 314 16.50 -0.58 -15.60
N GLN A 315 15.43 -0.28 -14.87
CA GLN A 315 14.05 -0.73 -15.11
C GLN A 315 13.15 0.51 -15.26
N PRO A 316 11.90 0.40 -15.76
CA PRO A 316 11.04 1.56 -16.03
C PRO A 316 10.89 2.54 -14.85
N LEU A 317 10.80 2.04 -13.62
CA LEU A 317 10.70 2.85 -12.39
C LEU A 317 12.07 3.15 -11.73
N ILE A 318 13.13 2.43 -12.12
CA ILE A 318 14.46 2.45 -11.50
C ILE A 318 15.46 2.89 -12.59
N GLN A 319 15.49 4.18 -12.90
CA GLN A 319 16.14 4.75 -14.08
C GLN A 319 17.64 5.01 -13.84
N SER A 320 18.36 4.00 -13.35
CA SER A 320 19.76 4.09 -12.88
C SER A 320 20.81 4.49 -13.92
N ASN A 321 20.45 4.49 -15.21
CA ASN A 321 21.27 4.95 -16.32
C ASN A 321 21.00 6.42 -16.72
N SER A 322 20.04 7.10 -16.07
CA SER A 322 19.74 8.50 -16.33
C SER A 322 20.88 9.42 -15.85
N PRO A 323 21.34 10.39 -16.66
CA PRO A 323 22.34 11.37 -16.24
C PRO A 323 21.96 12.15 -14.97
N LEU A 324 20.66 12.37 -14.73
CA LEU A 324 20.18 13.04 -13.51
C LEU A 324 20.48 12.19 -12.26
N ILE A 325 20.23 10.88 -12.32
CA ILE A 325 20.47 9.93 -11.24
C ILE A 325 21.98 9.73 -11.02
N VAL A 326 22.75 9.55 -12.10
CA VAL A 326 24.21 9.39 -12.04
C VAL A 326 24.89 10.62 -11.41
N ASN A 327 24.52 11.82 -11.87
CA ASN A 327 25.06 13.07 -11.34
C ASN A 327 24.67 13.26 -9.87
N LYS A 328 23.40 13.00 -9.50
CA LYS A 328 22.94 13.13 -8.11
C LYS A 328 23.61 12.13 -7.18
N ALA A 329 23.77 10.86 -7.58
CA ALA A 329 24.49 9.89 -6.77
C ALA A 329 25.95 10.33 -6.53
N THR A 330 26.62 10.85 -7.57
CA THR A 330 27.99 11.37 -7.49
C THR A 330 28.12 12.64 -6.63
N GLU A 331 27.05 13.44 -6.53
CA GLU A 331 26.98 14.62 -5.65
C GLU A 331 26.78 14.26 -4.18
N ILE A 332 26.04 13.17 -3.89
CA ILE A 332 25.73 12.73 -2.53
C ILE A 332 26.94 12.07 -1.86
N VAL A 333 27.67 11.22 -2.57
CA VAL A 333 28.70 10.35 -1.96
C VAL A 333 30.08 11.02 -1.87
N SER A 334 30.77 10.79 -0.77
CA SER A 334 32.13 11.30 -0.59
C SER A 334 33.10 10.57 -1.52
N ALA A 335 33.91 11.33 -2.28
CA ALA A 335 34.84 10.80 -3.29
C ALA A 335 35.98 9.88 -2.78
N LYS A 336 36.01 9.57 -1.46
CA LYS A 336 36.91 8.61 -0.80
C LYS A 336 36.19 7.71 0.21
N ALA A 337 34.85 7.68 0.21
CA ALA A 337 34.07 6.76 1.03
C ALA A 337 34.31 5.31 0.58
N SER A 338 34.26 4.38 1.54
CA SER A 338 34.11 2.95 1.25
C SER A 338 32.71 2.70 0.67
N THR A 339 32.53 1.63 -0.09
CA THR A 339 31.23 1.31 -0.73
C THR A 339 30.09 1.16 0.28
N TYR A 340 30.39 0.66 1.48
CA TYR A 340 29.46 0.67 2.60
C TYR A 340 29.12 2.10 3.03
N THR A 341 30.10 2.98 3.27
CA THR A 341 29.83 4.39 3.61
C THR A 341 29.04 5.11 2.50
N GLN A 342 29.27 4.82 1.21
CA GLN A 342 28.46 5.35 0.11
C GLN A 342 26.98 4.93 0.23
N VAL A 343 26.70 3.68 0.61
CA VAL A 343 25.34 3.21 0.91
C VAL A 343 24.74 3.99 2.09
N GLN A 344 25.50 4.25 3.14
CA GLN A 344 25.03 5.06 4.28
C GLN A 344 24.73 6.51 3.89
N GLU A 345 25.59 7.14 3.09
CA GLU A 345 25.41 8.50 2.57
C GLU A 345 24.15 8.60 1.69
N LEU A 346 23.95 7.65 0.77
CA LEU A 346 22.75 7.57 -0.06
C LEU A 346 21.48 7.33 0.77
N GLN A 347 21.48 6.35 1.69
CA GLN A 347 20.33 6.03 2.53
C GLN A 347 19.90 7.24 3.37
N LYS A 348 20.88 7.88 4.02
CA LYS A 348 20.65 9.06 4.86
C LYS A 348 20.16 10.25 4.04
N TRP A 349 20.73 10.49 2.86
CA TRP A 349 20.28 11.57 1.99
C TRP A 349 18.83 11.37 1.53
N VAL A 350 18.44 10.15 1.13
CA VAL A 350 17.06 9.87 0.73
C VAL A 350 16.10 10.12 1.90
N PHE A 351 16.41 9.59 3.10
CA PHE A 351 15.60 9.81 4.30
C PHE A 351 15.47 11.30 4.71
N GLU A 352 16.57 12.07 4.64
CA GLU A 352 16.56 13.47 5.06
C GLU A 352 16.02 14.46 4.01
N LYS A 353 15.91 14.06 2.74
CA LYS A 353 15.61 14.99 1.63
C LYS A 353 14.31 14.66 0.89
N ILE A 354 13.88 13.41 0.86
CA ILE A 354 12.57 13.05 0.33
C ILE A 354 11.54 13.22 1.45
N LYS A 355 10.65 14.20 1.31
CA LYS A 355 9.59 14.42 2.28
C LYS A 355 8.62 13.23 2.25
N LYS A 356 8.49 12.52 3.37
CA LYS A 356 7.38 11.58 3.59
C LYS A 356 6.03 12.25 3.32
N ALA A 357 5.34 11.79 2.30
CA ALA A 357 4.00 12.19 1.94
C ALA A 357 3.40 11.11 1.01
N SER A 358 2.10 10.84 1.14
CA SER A 358 1.34 10.32 0.01
C SER A 358 1.49 11.27 -1.18
N THR A 359 1.44 10.74 -2.40
CA THR A 359 1.48 11.54 -3.63
C THR A 359 0.30 11.21 -4.52
N SER A 360 0.05 12.06 -5.52
CA SER A 360 -0.96 11.80 -6.55
C SER A 360 -0.64 10.60 -7.46
N THR A 361 0.51 9.97 -7.30
CA THR A 361 1.01 8.84 -8.09
C THR A 361 1.18 7.63 -7.17
N ALA A 362 0.68 6.45 -7.55
CA ALA A 362 0.70 5.27 -6.68
C ALA A 362 2.04 4.52 -6.62
N ASN A 363 2.89 4.73 -7.62
CA ASN A 363 4.26 4.22 -7.69
C ASN A 363 5.07 5.13 -8.65
N ALA A 364 5.68 6.18 -8.12
CA ALA A 364 6.41 7.15 -8.93
C ALA A 364 7.82 6.66 -9.28
N SER A 365 8.25 6.96 -10.51
CA SER A 365 9.58 6.63 -11.00
C SER A 365 10.68 7.35 -10.20
N SER A 366 11.89 6.79 -10.19
CA SER A 366 13.04 7.40 -9.49
C SER A 366 13.34 8.83 -9.93
N ILE A 367 13.14 9.17 -11.22
CA ILE A 367 13.28 10.54 -11.73
C ILE A 367 12.13 11.43 -11.26
N ALA A 368 10.89 10.94 -11.30
CA ALA A 368 9.73 11.68 -10.78
C ALA A 368 9.88 11.99 -9.28
N THR A 369 10.35 11.02 -8.50
CA THR A 369 10.68 11.16 -7.07
C THR A 369 11.75 12.22 -6.85
N LEU A 370 12.86 12.18 -7.60
CA LEU A 370 13.96 13.15 -7.48
C LEU A 370 13.54 14.58 -7.88
N ASN A 371 12.58 14.72 -8.80
CA ASN A 371 12.04 16.02 -9.19
C ASN A 371 10.99 16.54 -8.17
N ALA A 372 10.20 15.66 -7.57
CA ALA A 372 9.16 16.02 -6.59
C ALA A 372 9.72 16.26 -5.18
N MET A 373 10.84 15.62 -4.83
CA MET A 373 11.43 15.60 -3.47
C MET A 373 10.44 15.15 -2.38
N ALA A 374 9.46 14.32 -2.75
CA ALA A 374 8.43 13.78 -1.87
C ALA A 374 7.99 12.38 -2.34
N GLY A 375 7.49 11.57 -1.41
CA GLY A 375 7.02 10.20 -1.68
C GLY A 375 6.87 9.35 -0.41
N ASP A 376 6.40 8.12 -0.56
CA ASP A 376 6.33 7.13 0.53
C ASP A 376 7.41 6.04 0.38
N CYS A 377 7.24 4.88 1.02
CA CYS A 377 8.22 3.80 1.00
C CYS A 377 8.58 3.37 -0.43
N THR A 378 7.60 3.39 -1.34
CA THR A 378 7.75 3.00 -2.75
C THR A 378 8.73 3.92 -3.48
N GLU A 379 8.53 5.23 -3.38
CA GLU A 379 9.40 6.24 -3.98
C GLU A 379 10.80 6.25 -3.36
N HIS A 380 10.89 6.12 -2.02
CA HIS A 380 12.17 6.03 -1.32
C HIS A 380 12.98 4.82 -1.81
N ALA A 381 12.33 3.66 -1.95
CA ALA A 381 12.98 2.43 -2.43
C ALA A 381 13.36 2.49 -3.92
N ASN A 382 12.51 3.08 -4.77
CA ASN A 382 12.80 3.31 -6.20
C ASN A 382 14.01 4.23 -6.39
N LEU A 383 14.03 5.38 -5.71
CA LEU A 383 15.11 6.36 -5.84
C LEU A 383 16.44 5.85 -5.29
N PHE A 384 16.44 5.26 -4.09
CA PHE A 384 17.66 4.66 -3.54
C PHE A 384 18.22 3.57 -4.46
N CYS A 385 17.37 2.67 -4.96
CA CYS A 385 17.80 1.62 -5.88
C CYS A 385 18.42 2.20 -7.15
N ALA A 386 17.82 3.25 -7.73
CA ALA A 386 18.35 3.91 -8.92
C ALA A 386 19.72 4.57 -8.66
N LEU A 387 19.87 5.28 -7.53
CA LEU A 387 21.12 5.91 -7.12
C LEU A 387 22.23 4.86 -6.92
N ALA A 388 21.98 3.82 -6.13
CA ALA A 388 22.97 2.77 -5.83
C ALA A 388 23.38 1.96 -7.08
N ARG A 389 22.43 1.59 -7.93
CA ARG A 389 22.73 0.93 -9.23
C ARG A 389 23.54 1.82 -10.17
N SER A 390 23.37 3.15 -10.11
CA SER A 390 24.16 4.08 -10.93
C SER A 390 25.66 4.00 -10.59
N LEU A 391 25.99 3.86 -9.29
CA LEU A 391 27.34 3.66 -8.75
C LEU A 391 27.87 2.22 -8.88
N LYS A 392 27.16 1.33 -9.60
CA LYS A 392 27.48 -0.10 -9.78
C LYS A 392 27.41 -0.95 -8.51
N ILE A 393 26.64 -0.52 -7.52
CA ILE A 393 26.30 -1.33 -6.33
C ILE A 393 25.07 -2.19 -6.68
N PRO A 394 25.18 -3.54 -6.71
CA PRO A 394 24.04 -4.39 -7.02
C PRO A 394 22.96 -4.21 -5.95
N THR A 395 21.77 -3.78 -6.37
CA THR A 395 20.71 -3.36 -5.45
C THR A 395 19.36 -3.88 -5.94
N ARG A 396 18.51 -4.37 -5.04
CA ARG A 396 17.13 -4.79 -5.33
C ARG A 396 16.12 -4.05 -4.47
N VAL A 397 14.93 -3.80 -4.99
CA VAL A 397 13.77 -3.42 -4.18
C VAL A 397 13.20 -4.68 -3.54
N CYS A 398 12.61 -4.57 -2.36
CA CYS A 398 11.90 -5.63 -1.66
C CYS A 398 10.51 -5.11 -1.29
N GLY A 399 9.48 -5.88 -1.62
CA GLY A 399 8.10 -5.64 -1.19
C GLY A 399 7.71 -6.57 -0.04
N GLY A 400 6.76 -6.14 0.79
CA GLY A 400 6.25 -6.94 1.89
C GLY A 400 5.47 -6.15 2.94
N LEU A 401 5.57 -6.60 4.20
CA LEU A 401 4.99 -5.94 5.36
C LEU A 401 6.05 -5.58 6.39
N VAL A 402 5.87 -4.44 7.07
CA VAL A 402 6.64 -4.10 8.27
C VAL A 402 5.70 -3.81 9.44
N TYR A 403 5.99 -4.40 10.60
CA TYR A 403 5.30 -4.09 11.84
C TYR A 403 5.60 -2.65 12.30
N LEU A 404 4.55 -1.91 12.68
CA LEU A 404 4.55 -0.55 13.22
C LEU A 404 3.43 -0.45 14.29
N ASP A 405 3.75 -0.18 15.55
CA ASP A 405 2.80 0.20 16.62
C ASP A 405 1.48 -0.63 16.71
N GLY A 406 1.58 -1.95 16.49
CA GLY A 406 0.48 -2.93 16.62
C GLY A 406 -0.14 -3.42 15.30
N GLU A 407 0.27 -2.87 14.16
CA GLU A 407 -0.20 -3.27 12.83
C GLU A 407 0.96 -3.58 11.89
N PHE A 408 0.77 -4.47 10.91
CA PHE A 408 1.70 -4.69 9.80
C PHE A 408 1.25 -3.85 8.60
N GLY A 409 2.04 -2.86 8.18
CA GLY A 409 1.75 -2.04 7.00
C GLY A 409 2.43 -2.57 5.74
N LEU A 410 1.78 -2.45 4.58
CA LEU A 410 2.46 -2.62 3.28
C LEU A 410 3.64 -1.65 3.18
N HIS A 411 4.82 -2.18 2.87
CA HIS A 411 6.07 -1.42 2.89
C HIS A 411 7.02 -1.89 1.78
N ALA A 412 7.83 -0.95 1.30
CA ALA A 412 8.89 -1.21 0.33
C ALA A 412 10.25 -0.76 0.89
N TRP A 413 11.26 -1.60 0.75
CA TRP A 413 12.64 -1.34 1.17
C TRP A 413 13.63 -1.82 0.11
N ASN A 414 14.92 -1.81 0.41
CA ASN A 414 15.97 -2.28 -0.49
C ASN A 414 16.86 -3.33 0.16
N GLU A 415 17.58 -4.07 -0.69
CA GLU A 415 18.77 -4.81 -0.29
C GLU A 415 19.92 -4.47 -1.24
N VAL A 416 21.11 -4.23 -0.69
CA VAL A 416 22.36 -3.98 -1.42
C VAL A 416 23.32 -5.15 -1.25
N TYR A 417 24.05 -5.53 -2.29
CA TYR A 417 25.08 -6.56 -2.18
C TYR A 417 26.46 -5.96 -1.92
N LEU A 418 27.02 -6.26 -0.75
CA LEU A 418 28.34 -5.86 -0.28
C LEU A 418 29.10 -7.12 0.22
N GLY A 419 29.33 -8.08 -0.67
CA GLY A 419 29.75 -9.45 -0.34
C GLY A 419 28.63 -10.34 0.22
N LYS A 420 27.61 -9.74 0.85
CA LYS A 420 26.31 -10.31 1.26
C LYS A 420 25.19 -9.29 0.99
N TRP A 421 23.94 -9.73 0.98
CA TRP A 421 22.80 -8.82 0.92
C TRP A 421 22.55 -8.15 2.26
N LEU A 422 22.58 -6.82 2.30
CA LEU A 422 22.26 -6.00 3.46
C LEU A 422 20.94 -5.27 3.20
N VAL A 423 19.97 -5.41 4.11
CA VAL A 423 18.73 -4.61 4.07
C VAL A 423 19.06 -3.13 4.28
N VAL A 424 18.42 -2.27 3.49
CA VAL A 424 18.50 -0.81 3.56
C VAL A 424 17.08 -0.26 3.47
N ASP A 425 16.63 0.41 4.51
CA ASP A 425 15.29 1.00 4.59
C ASP A 425 15.41 2.53 4.69
N CYS A 426 15.30 3.18 3.54
CA CYS A 426 15.38 4.63 3.44
C CYS A 426 14.13 5.33 4.01
N ALA A 427 13.01 4.63 4.16
CA ALA A 427 11.79 5.20 4.74
C ALA A 427 11.83 5.14 6.28
N LEU A 428 12.45 4.12 6.88
CA LEU A 428 12.60 3.97 8.33
C LEU A 428 14.01 4.33 8.86
N ASN A 429 14.87 4.90 8.01
CA ASN A 429 16.24 5.32 8.34
C ASN A 429 17.11 4.19 8.94
N ARG A 430 17.03 2.99 8.35
CA ARG A 430 17.62 1.77 8.93
C ARG A 430 18.56 1.05 7.96
N LEU A 431 19.60 0.44 8.54
CA LEU A 431 20.51 -0.51 7.89
C LEU A 431 20.40 -1.84 8.64
N GLY A 432 20.21 -2.92 7.90
CA GLY A 432 19.72 -4.20 8.40
C GLY A 432 18.21 -4.20 8.71
N SER A 433 17.65 -5.38 8.97
CA SER A 433 16.30 -5.55 9.52
C SER A 433 16.38 -6.11 10.94
N ASN A 434 15.39 -5.80 11.77
CA ASN A 434 15.06 -6.57 12.98
C ASN A 434 13.89 -7.53 12.65
N GLY A 435 13.41 -8.32 13.62
CA GLY A 435 12.40 -9.37 13.43
C GLY A 435 10.97 -8.89 13.09
N LYS A 436 10.84 -7.83 12.27
CA LYS A 436 9.59 -7.09 11.98
C LYS A 436 9.21 -7.03 10.50
N TYR A 437 10.07 -7.53 9.61
CA TYR A 437 9.92 -7.45 8.16
C TYR A 437 9.43 -8.80 7.60
N ILE A 438 8.17 -8.89 7.17
CA ILE A 438 7.65 -10.04 6.40
C ILE A 438 7.95 -9.78 4.92
N PHE A 439 8.84 -10.57 4.34
CA PHE A 439 9.26 -10.46 2.95
C PHE A 439 8.26 -11.12 2.00
N PHE A 440 7.85 -10.41 0.93
CA PHE A 440 7.00 -10.95 -0.14
C PHE A 440 7.81 -11.25 -1.41
N SER A 441 8.42 -10.24 -2.05
CA SER A 441 9.10 -10.39 -3.34
C SER A 441 10.20 -9.34 -3.62
N TYR A 442 10.96 -9.51 -4.71
CA TYR A 442 12.03 -8.58 -5.13
C TYR A 442 11.69 -7.84 -6.44
N ASP A 443 12.15 -6.59 -6.58
CA ASP A 443 12.06 -5.76 -7.80
C ASP A 443 10.64 -5.64 -8.42
N TYR A 444 9.60 -5.68 -7.58
CA TYR A 444 8.19 -5.76 -7.97
C TYR A 444 7.89 -6.95 -8.90
N GLU A 445 8.52 -8.10 -8.64
CA GLU A 445 8.12 -9.34 -9.28
C GLU A 445 6.66 -9.68 -8.95
N LYS A 446 6.03 -10.39 -9.89
CA LYS A 446 4.59 -10.66 -9.96
C LYS A 446 3.94 -11.10 -8.64
N ASP A 447 4.66 -11.90 -7.85
CA ASP A 447 4.27 -12.36 -6.52
C ASP A 447 3.81 -11.20 -5.63
N ASP A 448 4.52 -10.05 -5.60
CA ASP A 448 4.12 -8.86 -4.82
C ASP A 448 2.69 -8.44 -5.16
N SER A 449 2.45 -8.30 -6.47
CA SER A 449 1.23 -7.76 -7.04
C SER A 449 0.02 -8.60 -6.62
N ASP A 450 0.16 -9.93 -6.53
CA ASP A 450 -0.93 -10.83 -6.13
C ASP A 450 -0.96 -11.12 -4.62
N LEU A 451 0.17 -11.09 -3.92
CA LEU A 451 0.23 -11.17 -2.45
C LEU A 451 -0.46 -9.96 -1.80
N ILE A 452 -0.16 -8.75 -2.28
CA ILE A 452 -0.80 -7.49 -1.86
C ILE A 452 -2.32 -7.58 -2.02
N MET A 453 -2.81 -8.02 -3.18
CA MET A 453 -4.26 -8.10 -3.41
C MET A 453 -4.92 -9.25 -2.63
N ASN A 454 -4.23 -10.36 -2.37
CA ASN A 454 -4.71 -11.40 -1.46
C ASN A 454 -4.83 -10.86 -0.02
N MET A 455 -3.83 -10.13 0.48
CA MET A 455 -3.87 -9.48 1.78
C MET A 455 -5.06 -8.51 1.87
N MET A 456 -5.17 -7.57 0.93
CA MET A 456 -6.24 -6.55 0.92
C MET A 456 -7.65 -7.15 0.75
N GLY A 457 -7.80 -8.19 -0.09
CA GLY A 457 -9.09 -8.79 -0.43
C GLY A 457 -9.56 -9.92 0.50
N SER A 458 -8.65 -10.57 1.24
CA SER A 458 -9.02 -11.57 2.25
C SER A 458 -8.90 -11.09 3.70
N ARG A 459 -8.21 -9.96 3.94
CA ARG A 459 -7.99 -9.36 5.28
C ARG A 459 -7.62 -10.40 6.35
N PRO A 460 -6.56 -11.19 6.12
CA PRO A 460 -6.18 -12.24 7.05
C PRO A 460 -5.70 -11.64 8.37
N GLN A 461 -5.96 -12.35 9.47
CA GLN A 461 -5.46 -12.00 10.79
C GLN A 461 -4.01 -12.47 10.92
N ILE A 462 -3.19 -11.63 11.55
CA ILE A 462 -1.79 -11.93 11.88
C ILE A 462 -1.70 -12.10 13.39
N GLU A 463 -1.35 -13.29 13.87
CA GLU A 463 -1.12 -13.54 15.30
C GLU A 463 0.38 -13.70 15.58
N ILE A 464 0.95 -12.80 16.37
CA ILE A 464 2.30 -12.96 16.91
C ILE A 464 2.23 -13.94 18.09
N GLU A 465 2.92 -15.07 17.97
CA GLU A 465 2.98 -16.11 18.99
C GLU A 465 4.04 -15.78 20.06
N ASN A 466 5.24 -15.42 19.61
CA ASN A 466 6.41 -15.20 20.45
C ASN A 466 7.38 -14.19 19.82
N VAL A 467 8.13 -13.45 20.64
CA VAL A 467 9.28 -12.64 20.21
C VAL A 467 10.52 -12.92 21.05
N TRP A 468 11.67 -12.45 20.58
CA TRP A 468 12.95 -12.54 21.27
C TRP A 468 13.60 -11.15 21.38
N HIS A 469 14.25 -10.92 22.52
CA HIS A 469 15.16 -9.79 22.74
C HIS A 469 16.54 -10.36 23.05
N GLY A 470 17.40 -10.48 22.02
CA GLY A 470 18.59 -11.33 22.10
C GLY A 470 18.18 -12.80 22.26
N ASP A 471 18.72 -13.47 23.29
CA ASP A 471 18.37 -14.86 23.62
C ASP A 471 17.03 -15.00 24.38
N LYS A 472 16.46 -13.90 24.89
CA LYS A 472 15.30 -13.93 25.79
C LYS A 472 13.98 -14.08 25.01
N LYS A 473 13.44 -15.31 24.96
CA LYS A 473 12.09 -15.56 24.45
C LYS A 473 11.01 -14.95 25.35
N VAL A 474 10.02 -14.30 24.74
CA VAL A 474 8.77 -13.82 25.33
C VAL A 474 7.61 -14.47 24.58
N ASN A 475 6.71 -15.14 25.29
CA ASN A 475 5.45 -15.65 24.71
C ASN A 475 4.38 -14.57 24.78
N MET A 476 3.75 -14.21 23.66
CA MET A 476 2.87 -13.03 23.62
C MET A 476 1.54 -13.26 24.33
N ARG A 477 0.96 -14.47 24.26
CA ARG A 477 -0.28 -14.80 24.99
C ARG A 477 -0.09 -14.70 26.51
N GLN A 478 1.03 -15.19 27.04
CA GLN A 478 1.37 -15.07 28.46
C GLN A 478 1.79 -13.63 28.83
N PHE A 479 2.54 -12.92 27.97
CA PHE A 479 2.87 -11.51 28.17
C PHE A 479 1.63 -10.63 28.30
N VAL A 480 0.65 -10.79 27.41
CA VAL A 480 -0.63 -10.07 27.46
C VAL A 480 -1.35 -10.37 28.78
N LYS A 481 -1.48 -11.64 29.15
CA LYS A 481 -2.11 -12.06 30.41
C LYS A 481 -1.41 -11.52 31.67
N ASP A 482 -0.09 -11.38 31.65
CA ASP A 482 0.68 -10.86 32.77
C ASP A 482 0.70 -9.31 32.84
N ASN A 483 0.41 -8.62 31.73
CA ASN A 483 0.50 -7.16 31.62
C ASN A 483 -0.83 -6.45 31.33
N ASP A 484 -1.95 -7.15 31.13
CA ASP A 484 -3.29 -6.55 31.09
C ASP A 484 -3.73 -6.11 32.50
N LYS A 485 -3.10 -5.03 32.96
CA LYS A 485 -3.16 -4.49 34.31
C LYS A 485 -3.07 -2.98 34.24
N TRP A 486 -3.78 -2.32 35.14
CA TRP A 486 -3.73 -0.88 35.30
C TRP A 486 -2.64 -0.52 36.31
N GLN A 487 -1.73 0.37 35.91
CA GLN A 487 -0.70 0.96 36.77
C GLN A 487 -1.00 2.44 37.01
N VAL A 488 -0.69 2.91 38.22
CA VAL A 488 -0.70 4.35 38.54
C VAL A 488 0.62 4.96 38.07
N VAL A 489 0.53 6.06 37.32
CA VAL A 489 1.64 6.92 36.94
C VAL A 489 1.55 8.19 37.78
N GLU A 490 2.64 8.54 38.45
CA GLU A 490 2.76 9.80 39.21
C GLU A 490 3.69 10.77 38.49
N ASP A 491 3.23 12.01 38.32
CA ASP A 491 4.02 13.12 37.81
C ASP A 491 4.31 14.14 38.93
N GLN A 492 5.56 14.18 39.37
CA GLN A 492 6.00 15.07 40.45
C GLN A 492 6.17 16.54 39.99
N LYS A 493 6.32 16.81 38.69
CA LYS A 493 6.47 18.18 38.15
C LYS A 493 5.11 18.89 38.10
N TYR A 494 4.04 18.16 37.77
CA TYR A 494 2.68 18.70 37.68
C TYR A 494 1.75 18.28 38.84
N GLN A 495 2.28 17.56 39.84
CA GLN A 495 1.59 17.13 41.07
C GLN A 495 0.29 16.36 40.79
N LEU A 496 0.39 15.42 39.87
CA LEU A 496 -0.72 14.69 39.28
C LEU A 496 -0.46 13.19 39.32
N ARG A 497 -1.52 12.38 39.39
CA ARG A 497 -1.48 10.96 39.04
C ARG A 497 -2.61 10.58 38.09
N TYR A 498 -2.42 9.49 37.34
CA TYR A 498 -3.42 8.87 36.47
C TYR A 498 -3.11 7.38 36.27
N GLU A 499 -4.10 6.59 35.85
CA GLU A 499 -3.96 5.17 35.52
C GLU A 499 -3.81 4.94 34.01
N VAL A 500 -2.93 4.02 33.62
CA VAL A 500 -2.80 3.49 32.23
C VAL A 500 -2.70 1.96 32.26
N ASN A 501 -2.95 1.29 31.14
CA ASN A 501 -2.72 -0.15 31.02
C ASN A 501 -1.25 -0.43 30.61
N ASN A 502 -0.60 -1.46 31.16
CA ASN A 502 0.80 -1.78 30.85
C ASN A 502 1.01 -2.33 29.43
N LEU A 503 -0.06 -2.68 28.71
CA LEU A 503 0.00 -3.12 27.30
C LEU A 503 0.17 -1.96 26.30
N TRP A 504 0.08 -0.70 26.73
CA TRP A 504 0.14 0.47 25.84
C TRP A 504 1.58 0.95 25.66
N SER A 505 2.03 1.18 24.42
CA SER A 505 3.37 1.75 24.18
C SER A 505 3.41 3.20 24.66
N LYS A 506 4.45 3.57 25.43
CA LYS A 506 4.63 4.93 25.97
C LYS A 506 5.70 5.67 25.17
N ASN A 507 5.32 6.78 24.56
CA ASN A 507 6.23 7.78 24.02
C ASN A 507 6.24 9.04 24.90
N ASP A 508 7.40 9.68 25.03
CA ASP A 508 7.62 10.82 25.92
C ASP A 508 8.39 11.92 25.16
N TYR A 509 7.71 13.04 24.89
CA TYR A 509 8.20 14.13 24.03
C TYR A 509 8.44 15.42 24.83
N SER A 510 8.76 15.27 26.12
CA SER A 510 8.78 16.39 27.08
C SER A 510 10.05 17.25 26.99
N SER A 511 9.89 18.52 27.35
CA SER A 511 10.96 19.51 27.52
C SER A 511 10.98 20.08 28.94
N ASP A 512 11.87 21.04 29.19
CA ASP A 512 11.89 21.80 30.45
C ASP A 512 10.60 22.62 30.64
N GLU A 513 9.95 23.05 29.56
CA GLU A 513 8.76 23.92 29.56
C GLU A 513 7.42 23.16 29.49
N GLU A 514 7.32 22.15 28.62
CA GLU A 514 6.11 21.33 28.43
C GLU A 514 6.36 19.85 28.71
N ARG A 515 5.37 19.18 29.29
CA ARG A 515 5.32 17.73 29.44
C ARG A 515 4.34 17.15 28.43
N ILE A 516 4.79 16.24 27.58
CA ILE A 516 3.95 15.51 26.63
C ILE A 516 4.23 14.02 26.78
N VAL A 517 3.22 13.26 27.18
CA VAL A 517 3.25 11.78 27.19
C VAL A 517 2.13 11.24 26.33
N GLN A 518 2.47 10.35 25.40
CA GLN A 518 1.50 9.58 24.63
C GLN A 518 1.54 8.12 25.07
N TYR A 519 0.35 7.53 25.28
CA TYR A 519 0.16 6.10 25.42
C TYR A 519 -0.69 5.59 24.26
N THR A 520 -0.14 4.67 23.47
CA THR A 520 -0.75 4.14 22.24
C THR A 520 -1.32 2.73 22.50
N MET A 521 -2.57 2.49 22.11
CA MET A 521 -3.23 1.17 22.15
C MET A 521 -3.10 0.39 20.83
N ASN A 522 -2.88 1.12 19.74
CA ASN A 522 -2.62 0.71 18.36
C ASN A 522 -2.42 2.00 17.54
N VAL A 523 -1.94 1.93 16.30
CA VAL A 523 -1.70 3.11 15.45
C VAL A 523 -2.89 4.08 15.31
N ASN A 524 -4.11 3.61 15.56
CA ASN A 524 -5.36 4.37 15.41
C ASN A 524 -5.93 4.92 16.73
N SER A 525 -5.38 4.54 17.89
CA SER A 525 -6.01 4.76 19.19
C SER A 525 -4.98 5.07 20.28
N ALA A 526 -5.10 6.23 20.93
CA ALA A 526 -4.14 6.71 21.92
C ALA A 526 -4.76 7.67 22.94
N ILE A 527 -4.10 7.84 24.08
CA ILE A 527 -4.31 8.97 25.00
C ILE A 527 -3.02 9.79 25.13
N ILE A 528 -3.13 11.11 24.98
CA ILE A 528 -2.00 12.05 25.07
C ILE A 528 -2.23 13.05 26.19
N TYR A 529 -1.37 13.02 27.19
CA TYR A 529 -1.32 13.95 28.31
C TYR A 529 -0.34 15.09 27.96
N SER A 530 -0.84 16.32 27.79
CA SER A 530 -0.02 17.54 27.61
C SER A 530 -0.25 18.51 28.78
N PHE A 531 0.85 19.04 29.32
CA PHE A 531 0.85 20.01 30.43
C PHE A 531 1.93 21.08 30.26
N PHE A 532 1.53 22.35 30.26
CA PHE A 532 2.44 23.50 30.10
C PHE A 532 1.99 24.69 30.95
N GLY A 533 2.92 25.61 31.23
CA GLY A 533 2.61 26.86 31.92
C GLY A 533 1.80 27.80 31.02
N CYS A 534 0.67 28.30 31.51
CA CYS A 534 -0.20 29.23 30.78
C CYS A 534 -0.26 30.64 31.39
N GLY A 535 0.45 30.88 32.51
CA GLY A 535 0.46 32.18 33.19
C GLY A 535 -0.91 32.52 33.78
N ASP A 536 -1.37 33.75 33.55
CA ASP A 536 -2.65 34.27 34.05
C ASP A 536 -3.77 34.19 33.00
N ASN A 537 -3.63 33.36 31.97
CA ASN A 537 -4.67 33.15 30.94
C ASN A 537 -5.77 32.21 31.43
N GLU A 538 -7.02 32.58 31.20
CA GLU A 538 -8.20 31.80 31.61
C GLU A 538 -8.57 30.68 30.61
N LEU A 539 -9.21 29.63 31.11
CA LEU A 539 -9.58 28.44 30.33
C LEU A 539 -10.43 28.78 29.09
N ASP A 540 -11.36 29.72 29.22
CA ASP A 540 -12.27 30.14 28.13
C ASP A 540 -11.56 30.85 26.98
N ILE A 541 -10.36 31.40 27.23
CA ILE A 541 -9.49 31.96 26.20
C ILE A 541 -8.61 30.86 25.61
N LEU A 542 -8.06 29.97 26.46
CA LEU A 542 -7.10 28.94 26.06
C LEU A 542 -7.73 27.79 25.26
N GLN A 543 -8.87 27.24 25.70
CA GLN A 543 -9.50 26.07 25.08
C GLN A 543 -9.75 26.24 23.56
N PRO A 544 -10.42 27.30 23.06
CA PRO A 544 -10.67 27.44 21.63
C PRO A 544 -9.38 27.71 20.83
N LEU A 545 -8.39 28.40 21.41
CA LEU A 545 -7.09 28.62 20.78
C LEU A 545 -6.31 27.32 20.62
N ILE A 546 -6.29 26.46 21.65
CA ILE A 546 -5.61 25.17 21.64
C ILE A 546 -6.33 24.19 20.71
N ALA A 547 -7.67 24.11 20.75
CA ALA A 547 -8.44 23.26 19.85
C ALA A 547 -8.22 23.64 18.37
N ASN A 548 -8.23 24.94 18.04
CA ASN A 548 -7.93 25.44 16.70
C ASN A 548 -6.45 25.27 16.30
N HIS A 549 -5.52 25.22 17.25
CA HIS A 549 -4.13 24.87 16.97
C HIS A 549 -4.01 23.37 16.63
N LEU A 550 -4.59 22.49 17.46
CA LEU A 550 -4.58 21.04 17.27
C LEU A 550 -5.23 20.63 15.94
N GLY A 551 -6.34 21.28 15.56
CA GLY A 551 -7.06 21.04 14.31
C GLY A 551 -6.24 21.21 13.03
N LYS A 552 -5.11 21.93 13.08
CA LYS A 552 -4.20 22.12 11.92
C LYS A 552 -3.40 20.87 11.55
N ASN A 553 -3.37 19.87 12.42
CA ASN A 553 -2.70 18.59 12.18
C ASN A 553 -3.61 17.56 11.47
N PHE A 554 -4.83 17.96 11.10
CA PHE A 554 -5.86 17.10 10.52
C PHE A 554 -6.34 17.66 9.17
N SER A 555 -6.67 16.80 8.21
CA SER A 555 -7.19 17.20 6.89
C SER A 555 -8.59 17.79 6.98
N SER A 556 -9.36 17.37 7.98
CA SER A 556 -10.61 18.00 8.41
C SER A 556 -10.67 18.07 9.93
N TRP A 557 -11.17 19.17 10.48
CA TRP A 557 -11.43 19.35 11.90
C TRP A 557 -12.81 19.97 12.11
N LYS A 558 -13.63 19.37 12.99
CA LYS A 558 -14.96 19.89 13.31
C LYS A 558 -15.33 19.58 14.75
N GLU A 559 -15.61 20.62 15.52
CA GLU A 559 -16.23 20.52 16.84
C GLU A 559 -17.67 19.99 16.73
N ARG A 560 -18.04 19.03 17.59
CA ARG A 560 -19.44 18.58 17.77
C ARG A 560 -20.10 19.30 18.93
N GLU A 561 -19.42 19.29 20.08
CA GLU A 561 -19.88 19.84 21.35
C GLU A 561 -18.68 20.16 22.25
N VAL A 562 -18.83 21.18 23.11
CA VAL A 562 -17.95 21.47 24.24
C VAL A 562 -18.84 21.76 25.43
N GLN A 563 -18.59 21.08 26.55
CA GLN A 563 -19.39 21.20 27.77
C GLN A 563 -18.50 21.25 29.02
N ASP A 564 -18.99 21.90 30.07
CA ASP A 564 -18.33 21.91 31.38
C ASP A 564 -18.22 20.48 31.92
N HIS A 565 -17.04 20.14 32.44
CA HIS A 565 -16.71 18.78 32.86
C HIS A 565 -15.76 18.80 34.06
N THR A 566 -15.64 17.69 34.77
CA THR A 566 -14.75 17.59 35.95
C THR A 566 -14.07 16.24 36.00
N VAL A 567 -12.75 16.24 36.12
CA VAL A 567 -11.92 15.04 36.23
C VAL A 567 -11.13 15.13 37.53
N GLY A 568 -11.35 14.19 38.45
CA GLY A 568 -10.85 14.32 39.82
C GLY A 568 -11.41 15.57 40.48
N SER A 569 -10.55 16.48 40.92
CA SER A 569 -10.91 17.83 41.39
C SER A 569 -10.72 18.95 40.35
N LEU A 570 -10.22 18.62 39.16
CA LEU A 570 -10.02 19.58 38.08
C LEU A 570 -11.36 19.87 37.39
N ALA A 571 -11.95 21.03 37.69
CA ALA A 571 -13.01 21.61 36.88
C ALA A 571 -12.43 22.12 35.56
N GLY A 572 -13.13 21.88 34.46
CA GLY A 572 -12.67 22.19 33.12
C GLY A 572 -13.77 22.01 32.07
N LYS A 573 -13.37 21.77 30.82
CA LYS A 573 -14.28 21.53 29.68
C LYS A 573 -13.88 20.28 28.91
N LEU A 574 -14.86 19.46 28.56
CA LEU A 574 -14.69 18.32 27.66
C LEU A 574 -15.24 18.71 26.28
N GLY A 575 -14.36 18.73 25.27
CA GLY A 575 -14.73 18.95 23.88
C GLY A 575 -14.66 17.67 23.07
N VAL A 576 -15.65 17.45 22.20
CA VAL A 576 -15.73 16.31 21.30
C VAL A 576 -15.62 16.79 19.85
N TYR A 577 -14.68 16.23 19.10
CA TYR A 577 -14.33 16.66 17.75
C TYR A 577 -14.34 15.49 16.77
N ASP A 578 -14.93 15.71 15.59
CA ASP A 578 -14.68 14.90 14.40
C ASP A 578 -13.39 15.38 13.73
N ALA A 579 -12.50 14.45 13.41
CA ALA A 579 -11.31 14.74 12.62
C ALA A 579 -11.08 13.71 11.53
N THR A 580 -10.27 14.07 10.53
CA THR A 580 -9.73 13.12 9.55
C THR A 580 -8.21 13.29 9.50
N LEU A 581 -7.48 12.18 9.54
CA LEU A 581 -6.04 12.10 9.34
C LEU A 581 -5.76 10.87 8.50
N ASP A 582 -5.04 11.02 7.40
CA ASP A 582 -4.77 9.95 6.45
C ASP A 582 -6.07 9.21 6.09
N GLY A 583 -7.12 9.97 5.76
CA GLY A 583 -8.46 9.47 5.38
C GLY A 583 -9.25 8.77 6.49
N LYS A 584 -8.59 8.38 7.58
CA LYS A 584 -9.20 7.72 8.73
C LYS A 584 -10.03 8.74 9.52
N LYS A 585 -11.34 8.49 9.64
CA LYS A 585 -12.25 9.31 10.44
C LYS A 585 -12.03 9.01 11.93
N LEU A 586 -11.41 9.96 12.62
CA LEU A 586 -11.11 9.90 14.05
C LEU A 586 -12.17 10.65 14.86
N THR A 587 -12.42 10.20 16.08
CA THR A 587 -13.03 11.00 17.12
C THR A 587 -11.93 11.42 18.10
N LEU A 588 -11.92 12.70 18.48
CA LEU A 588 -11.13 13.18 19.60
C LEU A 588 -12.06 13.65 20.72
N GLU A 589 -11.76 13.20 21.94
CA GLU A 589 -12.36 13.71 23.17
C GLU A 589 -11.24 14.36 23.97
N ILE A 590 -11.33 15.68 24.18
CA ILE A 590 -10.25 16.48 24.74
C ILE A 590 -10.74 17.19 25.99
N PHE A 591 -10.14 16.84 27.13
CA PHE A 591 -10.37 17.53 28.39
C PHE A 591 -9.35 18.66 28.57
N PHE A 592 -9.88 19.86 28.79
CA PHE A 592 -9.13 21.10 28.99
C PHE A 592 -9.40 21.63 30.41
N ALA A 593 -8.35 21.89 31.19
CA ALA A 593 -8.48 22.56 32.49
C ALA A 593 -7.31 23.50 32.77
N VAL A 594 -7.51 24.48 33.66
CA VAL A 594 -6.45 25.35 34.19
C VAL A 594 -6.41 25.22 35.71
N HIS A 595 -5.23 24.91 36.26
CA HIS A 595 -5.02 24.86 37.71
C HIS A 595 -3.61 25.34 38.05
N ASN A 596 -3.46 26.23 39.04
CA ASN A 596 -2.18 26.79 39.48
C ASN A 596 -1.28 27.31 38.34
N LYS A 597 -1.86 28.02 37.36
CA LYS A 597 -1.18 28.55 36.14
C LYS A 597 -0.63 27.48 35.18
N ILE A 598 -1.04 26.23 35.33
CA ILE A 598 -0.76 25.11 34.42
C ILE A 598 -2.03 24.84 33.58
N MET A 599 -1.85 24.71 32.27
CA MET A 599 -2.85 24.17 31.35
C MET A 599 -2.76 22.64 31.32
N PHE A 600 -3.89 21.96 31.43
CA PHE A 600 -4.06 20.52 31.29
C PHE A 600 -4.79 20.25 29.96
N ASN A 601 -4.20 19.46 29.07
CA ASN A 601 -4.71 19.15 27.74
C ASN A 601 -4.63 17.63 27.50
N ILE A 602 -5.68 16.92 27.89
CA ILE A 602 -5.74 15.46 27.84
C ILE A 602 -6.56 15.04 26.63
N ARG A 603 -5.93 14.39 25.65
CA ARG A 603 -6.51 14.04 24.35
C ARG A 603 -6.71 12.54 24.25
N VAL A 604 -7.96 12.08 24.27
CA VAL A 604 -8.35 10.73 23.88
C VAL A 604 -8.62 10.73 22.37
N ILE A 605 -7.97 9.83 21.63
CA ILE A 605 -8.04 9.73 20.17
C ILE A 605 -8.36 8.29 19.80
N TYR A 606 -9.35 8.04 18.93
CA TYR A 606 -9.66 6.71 18.41
C TYR A 606 -10.34 6.76 17.04
N LEU A 607 -10.21 5.69 16.25
CA LEU A 607 -10.97 5.49 15.01
C LEU A 607 -12.49 5.48 15.29
N THR A 608 -13.26 6.35 14.64
CA THR A 608 -14.71 6.50 14.91
C THR A 608 -15.50 5.20 14.69
N ALA A 609 -15.05 4.33 13.77
CA ALA A 609 -15.62 3.01 13.54
C ALA A 609 -15.32 1.98 14.66
N GLU A 610 -14.24 2.18 15.43
CA GLU A 610 -13.81 1.30 16.53
C GLU A 610 -14.16 1.87 17.92
N LYS A 611 -15.06 2.86 17.98
CA LYS A 611 -15.52 3.52 19.22
C LYS A 611 -15.81 2.53 20.34
N GLU A 612 -16.66 1.52 20.09
CA GLU A 612 -17.09 0.56 21.12
C GLU A 612 -16.00 -0.46 21.52
N LYS A 613 -14.83 -0.44 20.87
CA LYS A 613 -13.72 -1.37 21.11
C LYS A 613 -12.62 -0.79 22.00
N TYR A 614 -12.33 0.51 21.86
CA TYR A 614 -11.20 1.16 22.55
C TYR A 614 -11.57 2.36 23.44
N ARG A 615 -12.67 3.08 23.13
CA ARG A 615 -13.02 4.34 23.82
C ARG A 615 -13.10 4.17 25.34
N GLU A 616 -13.74 3.11 25.81
CA GLU A 616 -13.98 2.91 27.25
C GLU A 616 -12.67 2.90 28.06
N GLN A 617 -11.63 2.24 27.55
CA GLN A 617 -10.35 2.17 28.26
C GLN A 617 -9.63 3.52 28.25
N LEU A 618 -9.60 4.22 27.10
CA LEU A 618 -9.00 5.55 26.99
C LEU A 618 -9.71 6.56 27.90
N ILE A 619 -11.04 6.53 27.94
CA ILE A 619 -11.85 7.40 28.82
C ILE A 619 -11.69 7.01 30.30
N LYS A 620 -11.53 5.72 30.65
CA LYS A 620 -11.15 5.32 32.01
C LYS A 620 -9.80 5.93 32.40
N SER A 621 -8.81 5.87 31.51
CA SER A 621 -7.47 6.42 31.72
C SER A 621 -7.51 7.94 31.94
N MET A 622 -8.28 8.68 31.13
CA MET A 622 -8.53 10.11 31.36
C MET A 622 -9.22 10.35 32.72
N ASN A 623 -10.32 9.65 33.00
CA ASN A 623 -11.15 9.89 34.19
C ASN A 623 -10.51 9.45 35.52
N SER A 624 -9.44 8.66 35.47
CA SER A 624 -8.65 8.28 36.64
C SER A 624 -7.77 9.42 37.20
N MET A 625 -7.58 10.49 36.43
CA MET A 625 -6.66 11.58 36.73
C MET A 625 -7.07 12.36 38.00
N LYS A 626 -6.12 12.57 38.91
CA LYS A 626 -6.33 13.27 40.21
C LYS A 626 -5.10 14.08 40.59
N LEU A 627 -5.29 15.20 41.30
CA LEU A 627 -4.18 15.95 41.88
C LEU A 627 -3.68 15.27 43.15
N ASN A 628 -2.38 15.35 43.41
CA ASN A 628 -1.77 14.78 44.63
C ASN A 628 -2.30 15.45 45.92
N SER A 629 -2.85 16.66 45.80
CA SER A 629 -3.50 17.40 46.89
C SER A 629 -4.91 16.91 47.23
N ASP A 630 -5.50 16.00 46.45
CA ASP A 630 -6.85 15.47 46.70
C ASP A 630 -6.88 14.50 47.89
N ASP A 631 -5.86 13.65 48.04
CA ASP A 631 -5.80 12.65 49.12
C ASP A 631 -5.60 13.28 50.51
N ASN A 632 -4.95 14.45 50.57
CA ASN A 632 -4.74 15.21 51.80
C ASN A 632 -6.04 15.79 52.41
N LYS A 633 -7.20 15.59 51.77
CA LYS A 633 -8.52 15.97 52.31
C LYS A 633 -9.23 14.82 53.05
N THR A 634 -8.64 13.62 53.10
CA THR A 634 -9.31 12.41 53.61
C THR A 634 -9.06 12.10 55.09
N GLU A 635 -8.16 12.81 55.77
CA GLU A 635 -7.95 12.69 57.23
C GLU A 635 -8.35 13.98 57.98
N SER A 636 -9.61 14.06 58.37
CA SER A 636 -10.08 14.96 59.45
C SER A 636 -11.26 14.33 60.19
N PRO A 637 -11.01 13.58 61.28
CA PRO A 637 -12.07 13.03 62.13
C PRO A 637 -12.65 14.11 63.07
N GLN A 638 -13.82 14.63 62.68
CA GLN A 638 -14.93 15.11 63.55
C GLN A 638 -14.67 16.17 64.64
N ASP A 639 -15.51 17.22 64.62
CA ASP A 639 -15.89 17.94 65.85
C ASP A 639 -16.58 17.00 66.86
N LYS A 640 -15.93 16.71 67.99
CA LYS A 640 -16.57 16.60 69.33
C LYS A 640 -15.59 16.40 70.49
#